data_AF-A0A7X0Z142-F1
#
_entry.id   AF-A0A7X0Z142-F1
#
_cell.length_a   1.000
_cell.length_b   1.000
_cell.length_c   1.000
_cell.angle_alpha   90.00
_cell.angle_beta   90.00
_cell.angle_gamma   90.00
#
_symmetry.space_group_name_H-M   'P 1'
#
loop_
_entity.id
_entity.type
_entity.pdbx_description
1 polymer ?
#
loop_
_entity_poly.entity_id
_entity_poly.type
_entity_poly.pdbx_seq_one_letter_code
_entity_poly.pdbx_strand_id
1 'polypeptide(L)'
;MNKNQTMKKVAMAVVAANVVASSLITAMPAKSMAAENQGTEAGNKAEKKLTGELNASQNLLQNTKFDSLAGWNGNTWSNGVDSPAPFKTTPNKDFYNPTTSSLYAARPNGDNSVTLWTGNSVPAAITQVFPTVPGHTYELEFTATRGTSNAVYVVGINDGSVIKHIKTSDNVNLYKSANDGIWTPVPSTGVTRKGTFVAKSANSHITLEGNGDAKVNYSNITITDVSSIDATILNSLSTTSTSATGKGEPKGTIVIKNGATEIGTGTVDENGNYSVAIPKQVYGSTITATVTSGTLASAASQTVQQAPIATPTINPLTSKSTTASGTGEAGSTLTFKANGIEYPTTVTSNGTWSVTIPKQAANTSVEATSVLNGMSSAKATANVSYDGPSTPVLDNITNIATRVTGTGDPGNIITIKVKPSNISYSGTIDAFGEFQIPIDTPSAGSTVEAIAQDSSGTLSQKTIKTVLDVIAPDAPSVNAVKDTDTIISGTGEANCDVVVKLPSGGILQGRTDSQGAFSITIPKQVVGANIEVSLTDAAGNKGATTTVTVQADTLANPTVNRVSNQDTKVTGTGVAGATITVKANNMTYTGTVKAAGTYEVTIPKLAAGTNVSVEQTKSGVTSGSVTTTVQDDVAPNAPSINDYYTTDVYAKGTATGASKVTLYVNGKAVRTAAVNADGNYSIYTGDQASLATAGTTFQISASNTAGVESTKTTGTVKSKLTAPVINKYVATDAYARGTASAGSKQVVLYVDGKAIRTAGVNADGTYAIYTGDQAKLATAGNTFQISSKDAAGNESPKATGTVVSVLAAPTIATYYTTDVYATGTTPAGATKVALYVDGKFVRYATVTDGKFSIYTGDQAKLATAGNSFQIASVDAKGTIGNMATATVQADNRAAYQLTATGFNMATDQNVSGTAGSGITRVKIFVNGDVKRQTSVADGAYAIYAKDVITSASDTVEIAGYDAQGFERNRVTVPVTSVAPATYNVTADQYNVFSGEYVTGTADAAVTKVKLVVNGVDARTTATANGAYSIYAQDKITSASDNVQIVALDKDNVARKTIPVQVVNDNPAAKVITPVDYTIGTDNITGTFGSDIKKVQLFVNGAFARQAAISGNSFTVYAADKVTSASQKVEMVGFDVSGAEIARQAVNVK
;
A
#
# COMPACT_ATOMS: atom_id res chain seq x y z
N MET A 1 -20.15 -21.93 2.43
CA MET A 1 -20.76 -22.98 3.29
C MET A 1 -20.08 -22.85 4.65
N ASN A 2 -20.78 -22.47 5.71
CA ASN A 2 -21.47 -23.42 6.56
C ASN A 2 -22.84 -22.93 7.02
N LYS A 3 -23.83 -23.78 6.78
CA LYS A 3 -25.15 -23.82 7.41
C LYS A 3 -25.07 -24.68 8.67
N ASN A 4 -25.65 -24.21 9.76
CA ASN A 4 -26.43 -24.97 10.75
C ASN A 4 -26.83 -23.96 11.85
N GLN A 5 -28.10 -23.65 12.16
CA GLN A 5 -29.36 -24.36 11.96
C GLN A 5 -30.54 -23.36 11.89
N THR A 6 -31.45 -23.61 10.93
CA THR A 6 -32.94 -23.51 10.96
C THR A 6 -33.61 -22.64 12.03
N MET A 7 -34.29 -21.51 11.75
CA MET A 7 -35.50 -21.20 10.93
C MET A 7 -36.81 -21.91 11.31
N LYS A 8 -37.78 -21.15 11.88
CA LYS A 8 -39.14 -20.80 11.34
C LYS A 8 -40.00 -20.14 12.44
N LYS A 9 -40.41 -18.87 12.28
CA LYS A 9 -41.73 -18.37 11.78
C LYS A 9 -42.90 -18.72 12.73
N VAL A 10 -43.87 -17.87 13.10
CA VAL A 10 -44.31 -16.48 12.80
C VAL A 10 -45.36 -16.14 13.87
N ALA A 11 -45.44 -14.90 14.35
CA ALA A 11 -46.71 -14.22 14.68
C ALA A 11 -46.48 -12.70 14.78
N MET A 12 -47.37 -11.93 14.15
CA MET A 12 -47.36 -10.47 14.02
C MET A 12 -47.88 -9.73 15.26
N ALA A 13 -47.31 -8.54 15.49
CA ALA A 13 -47.86 -7.33 16.13
C ALA A 13 -48.07 -7.39 17.67
N VAL A 14 -47.75 -6.39 18.52
CA VAL A 14 -47.70 -4.91 18.43
C VAL A 14 -46.71 -4.35 19.50
N VAL A 15 -45.93 -3.34 19.07
CA VAL A 15 -45.32 -2.17 19.75
C VAL A 15 -44.59 -2.28 21.12
N ALA A 16 -43.27 -2.05 21.01
CA ALA A 16 -42.27 -1.40 21.87
C ALA A 16 -42.54 -1.06 23.35
N ALA A 17 -41.66 -1.58 24.22
CA ALA A 17 -41.08 -0.89 25.39
C ALA A 17 -39.74 -1.56 25.78
N ASN A 18 -38.66 -0.79 25.93
CA ASN A 18 -37.35 -1.26 26.45
C ASN A 18 -37.11 -0.75 27.88
N VAL A 19 -37.06 -1.71 28.82
CA VAL A 19 -36.01 -1.97 29.85
C VAL A 19 -35.54 -0.83 30.79
N VAL A 20 -36.21 -0.69 31.96
CA VAL A 20 -35.87 -1.14 33.36
C VAL A 20 -34.36 -1.33 33.70
N ALA A 21 -33.77 -1.03 34.86
CA ALA A 21 -34.00 -0.31 36.13
C ALA A 21 -32.61 -0.20 36.80
N SER A 22 -32.31 0.79 37.65
CA SER A 22 -32.55 0.83 39.12
C SER A 22 -31.90 2.13 39.59
N SER A 23 -32.29 2.89 40.62
CA SER A 23 -33.23 2.73 41.73
C SER A 23 -33.25 4.11 42.43
N LEU A 24 -34.40 4.65 42.85
CA LEU A 24 -34.50 5.61 43.96
C LEU A 24 -35.97 5.87 44.36
N ILE A 25 -36.15 6.02 45.67
CA ILE A 25 -37.40 6.05 46.43
C ILE A 25 -37.98 7.48 46.48
N THR A 26 -39.32 7.53 46.54
CA THR A 26 -40.24 8.64 46.96
C THR A 26 -40.29 9.93 46.13
N ALA A 27 -41.44 10.19 45.49
CA ALA A 27 -42.56 10.93 46.09
C ALA A 27 -43.64 11.24 45.03
N MET A 28 -44.92 11.00 45.38
CA MET A 28 -46.09 11.36 44.58
C MET A 28 -46.39 12.87 44.65
N PRO A 29 -46.96 13.47 43.59
CA PRO A 29 -47.41 14.86 43.59
C PRO A 29 -48.88 14.96 44.03
N ALA A 30 -49.18 15.96 44.87
CA ALA A 30 -50.56 16.38 45.13
C ALA A 30 -50.97 17.48 44.13
N LYS A 31 -52.13 17.28 43.52
CA LYS A 31 -52.87 18.23 42.68
C LYS A 31 -53.13 19.53 43.45
N SER A 32 -52.83 20.67 42.84
CA SER A 32 -53.45 21.96 43.18
C SER A 32 -54.75 22.10 42.38
N MET A 33 -55.85 22.36 43.08
CA MET A 33 -57.08 22.85 42.51
C MET A 33 -57.04 24.39 42.51
N ALA A 34 -57.32 24.99 41.37
CA ALA A 34 -57.83 26.34 41.29
C ALA A 34 -59.34 26.29 41.59
N ALA A 35 -59.81 27.16 42.49
CA ALA A 35 -61.22 27.52 42.64
C ALA A 35 -61.30 29.04 42.77
N GLU A 36 -61.66 29.64 41.65
CA GLU A 36 -62.68 30.68 41.44
C GLU A 36 -63.00 31.71 42.54
N ASN A 37 -63.03 32.96 42.10
CA ASN A 37 -63.50 34.13 42.82
C ASN A 37 -64.99 34.36 42.50
N GLN A 38 -65.87 34.32 43.50
CA GLN A 38 -67.20 34.97 43.47
C GLN A 38 -67.52 35.49 44.88
N GLY A 39 -67.90 36.76 44.97
CA GLY A 39 -68.28 37.41 46.22
C GLY A 39 -69.69 37.06 46.68
N THR A 40 -69.97 37.29 47.97
CA THR A 40 -71.28 37.72 48.46
C THR A 40 -71.15 38.26 49.89
N GLU A 41 -71.88 39.34 50.15
CA GLU A 41 -72.08 39.99 51.43
C GLU A 41 -72.68 39.04 52.48
N ALA A 42 -72.24 39.15 53.74
CA ALA A 42 -73.06 39.21 54.96
C ALA A 42 -72.19 38.85 56.17
N GLY A 43 -72.04 39.79 57.13
CA GLY A 43 -71.39 39.45 58.40
C GLY A 43 -70.93 40.59 59.30
N ASN A 44 -71.41 41.83 59.15
CA ASN A 44 -71.15 42.87 60.15
C ASN A 44 -72.02 42.64 61.40
N LYS A 45 -71.49 41.91 62.38
CA LYS A 45 -71.83 42.07 63.81
C LYS A 45 -70.73 41.43 64.66
N ALA A 46 -70.17 42.26 65.54
CA ALA A 46 -69.11 41.99 66.51
C ALA A 46 -67.67 42.03 65.98
N GLU A 47 -67.08 43.23 65.99
CA GLU A 47 -65.84 43.51 66.75
C GLU A 47 -65.55 45.01 66.75
N LYS A 48 -66.36 45.74 67.52
CA LYS A 48 -66.01 47.08 67.99
C LYS A 48 -65.40 46.95 69.38
N LYS A 49 -64.17 46.46 69.47
CA LYS A 49 -63.32 46.57 70.67
C LYS A 49 -61.95 45.97 70.35
N LEU A 50 -60.96 46.79 69.98
CA LEU A 50 -59.58 46.69 70.47
C LEU A 50 -58.64 47.78 69.89
N THR A 51 -59.17 48.98 69.61
CA THR A 51 -58.33 50.20 69.44
C THR A 51 -58.75 51.29 70.44
N GLY A 52 -59.15 50.86 71.64
CA GLY A 52 -59.38 51.76 72.76
C GLY A 52 -58.13 51.82 73.60
N GLU A 53 -57.44 52.97 73.57
CA GLU A 53 -56.54 53.44 74.62
C GLU A 53 -57.14 53.11 75.99
N LEU A 54 -56.64 52.05 76.64
CA LEU A 54 -56.97 51.71 78.02
C LEU A 54 -56.06 52.55 78.92
N ASN A 55 -56.24 53.87 78.89
CA ASN A 55 -55.67 54.80 79.86
C ASN A 55 -56.69 55.90 80.20
N ALA A 56 -57.98 55.57 80.27
CA ALA A 56 -58.92 56.38 81.04
C ALA A 56 -58.83 55.91 82.49
N SER A 57 -57.90 56.51 83.25
CA SER A 57 -57.67 56.17 84.65
C SER A 57 -58.96 56.45 85.45
N GLN A 58 -59.64 55.37 85.84
CA GLN A 58 -60.88 55.48 86.62
C GLN A 58 -60.55 55.98 88.03
N ASN A 59 -61.43 56.83 88.58
CA ASN A 59 -61.32 57.28 89.96
C ASN A 59 -61.44 56.07 90.91
N LEU A 60 -60.42 55.87 91.75
CA LEU A 60 -60.34 54.74 92.68
C LEU A 60 -61.16 54.93 93.97
N LEU A 61 -61.65 56.15 94.22
CA LEU A 61 -62.48 56.48 95.38
C LEU A 61 -63.98 56.25 95.10
N GLN A 62 -64.71 55.83 96.13
CA GLN A 62 -66.15 55.60 96.08
C GLN A 62 -66.92 56.83 96.58
N ASN A 63 -68.09 57.09 95.98
CA ASN A 63 -69.02 58.14 96.41
C ASN A 63 -68.34 59.53 96.56
N THR A 64 -67.53 59.89 95.57
CA THR A 64 -66.82 61.19 95.50
C THR A 64 -67.71 62.36 95.10
N LYS A 65 -68.95 62.06 94.72
CA LYS A 65 -70.04 63.02 94.55
C LYS A 65 -70.78 63.31 95.86
N PHE A 66 -70.47 62.64 96.97
CA PHE A 66 -71.08 62.91 98.26
C PHE A 66 -72.62 63.07 98.20
N ASP A 67 -73.33 62.19 97.48
CA ASP A 67 -74.82 62.13 97.49
C ASP A 67 -75.35 61.41 98.75
N SER A 68 -74.42 60.77 99.46
CA SER A 68 -74.49 60.19 100.79
C SER A 68 -73.06 60.19 101.38
N LEU A 69 -72.88 59.63 102.58
CA LEU A 69 -71.54 59.30 103.11
C LEU A 69 -71.23 57.80 103.02
N ALA A 70 -71.94 57.05 102.18
CA ALA A 70 -71.66 55.63 101.96
C ALA A 70 -70.22 55.44 101.44
N GLY A 71 -69.50 54.48 102.02
CA GLY A 71 -68.09 54.23 101.71
C GLY A 71 -67.09 55.18 102.41
N TRP A 72 -67.57 56.18 103.13
CA TRP A 72 -66.75 57.05 103.99
C TRP A 72 -67.04 56.76 105.46
N ASN A 73 -66.00 56.77 106.31
CA ASN A 73 -66.12 56.55 107.75
C ASN A 73 -65.81 57.86 108.48
N GLY A 74 -66.66 58.27 109.43
CA GLY A 74 -66.35 59.40 110.31
C GLY A 74 -65.32 59.02 111.38
N ASN A 75 -64.40 59.93 111.69
CA ASN A 75 -63.39 59.76 112.75
C ASN A 75 -63.50 60.88 113.79
N THR A 76 -63.27 60.56 115.07
CA THR A 76 -63.09 61.53 116.16
C THR A 76 -61.64 61.55 116.63
N TRP A 77 -61.08 62.74 116.85
CA TRP A 77 -59.73 62.89 117.39
C TRP A 77 -59.76 63.25 118.88
N SER A 78 -59.28 62.35 119.74
CA SER A 78 -58.97 62.64 121.14
C SER A 78 -57.60 62.04 121.50
N ASN A 79 -56.61 62.89 121.80
CA ASN A 79 -55.27 62.51 122.25
C ASN A 79 -54.58 61.36 121.47
N GLY A 80 -54.51 61.47 120.14
CA GLY A 80 -53.55 60.72 119.33
C GLY A 80 -53.85 59.24 119.09
N VAL A 81 -55.11 58.81 119.24
CA VAL A 81 -55.56 57.47 118.83
C VAL A 81 -56.92 57.57 118.13
N ASP A 82 -57.01 57.06 116.90
CA ASP A 82 -58.27 56.90 116.16
C ASP A 82 -59.18 55.95 116.93
N SER A 83 -60.30 56.44 117.45
CA SER A 83 -61.40 55.59 117.94
C SER A 83 -62.60 55.78 117.02
N PRO A 84 -63.04 54.76 116.27
CA PRO A 84 -64.27 54.82 115.50
C PRO A 84 -65.45 54.79 116.48
N ALA A 85 -65.92 55.96 116.92
CA ALA A 85 -67.18 56.05 117.64
C ALA A 85 -68.33 55.81 116.66
N PRO A 86 -69.39 55.06 117.01
CA PRO A 86 -70.52 54.83 116.13
C PRO A 86 -71.34 56.13 115.97
N PHE A 87 -71.11 56.83 114.85
CA PHE A 87 -71.96 57.96 114.44
C PHE A 87 -73.35 57.43 114.05
N LYS A 88 -74.43 58.05 114.57
CA LYS A 88 -75.79 57.75 114.10
C LYS A 88 -76.07 58.54 112.84
N THR A 89 -76.43 57.85 111.76
CA THR A 89 -77.00 58.46 110.56
C THR A 89 -78.40 58.96 110.89
N THR A 90 -78.66 60.26 110.73
CA THR A 90 -80.03 60.77 110.74
C THR A 90 -80.74 60.37 109.43
N PRO A 91 -82.08 60.46 109.35
CA PRO A 91 -82.81 60.30 108.08
C PRO A 91 -82.31 61.22 106.95
N ASN A 92 -81.57 62.29 107.30
CA ASN A 92 -80.93 63.23 106.38
C ASN A 92 -79.45 62.93 106.08
N LYS A 93 -78.94 61.74 106.44
CA LYS A 93 -77.61 61.19 106.02
C LYS A 93 -76.37 61.94 106.55
N ASP A 94 -76.46 62.58 107.70
CA ASP A 94 -75.33 63.27 108.35
C ASP A 94 -74.59 62.33 109.34
N PHE A 95 -73.28 62.53 109.53
CA PHE A 95 -72.58 62.00 110.72
C PHE A 95 -72.71 63.00 111.87
N TYR A 96 -73.09 62.58 113.08
CA TYR A 96 -73.12 63.42 114.29
C TYR A 96 -72.86 62.63 115.58
N ASN A 97 -72.26 63.26 116.60
CA ASN A 97 -71.96 62.67 117.91
C ASN A 97 -73.06 62.99 118.96
N PRO A 98 -73.83 62.00 119.45
CA PRO A 98 -74.99 62.24 120.31
C PRO A 98 -74.69 62.51 121.80
N THR A 99 -73.46 62.32 122.29
CA THR A 99 -73.17 62.34 123.74
C THR A 99 -72.75 63.69 124.32
N THR A 100 -72.41 64.70 123.51
CA THR A 100 -71.81 65.96 123.99
C THR A 100 -72.61 67.24 123.71
N SER A 101 -73.81 67.17 123.11
CA SER A 101 -74.62 68.37 122.73
C SER A 101 -73.83 69.46 121.97
N SER A 102 -72.68 69.10 121.39
CA SER A 102 -71.68 69.94 120.73
C SER A 102 -70.72 69.00 119.98
N LEU A 103 -70.28 69.18 118.73
CA LEU A 103 -70.70 70.03 117.61
C LEU A 103 -70.05 69.50 116.29
N TYR A 104 -69.84 68.17 116.13
CA TYR A 104 -69.17 67.63 114.92
C TYR A 104 -70.14 66.95 113.97
N ALA A 105 -70.22 67.48 112.75
CA ALA A 105 -71.02 66.88 111.70
C ALA A 105 -70.32 66.88 110.33
N ALA A 106 -70.47 65.79 109.58
CA ALA A 106 -70.15 65.72 108.16
C ALA A 106 -71.48 65.60 107.39
N ARG A 107 -71.69 66.43 106.37
CA ARG A 107 -72.94 66.44 105.61
C ARG A 107 -72.73 66.57 104.12
N PRO A 108 -73.28 65.63 103.34
CA PRO A 108 -73.62 65.80 101.94
C PRO A 108 -74.40 67.09 101.69
N ASN A 109 -73.87 67.99 100.87
CA ASN A 109 -74.56 69.22 100.49
C ASN A 109 -75.56 69.02 99.34
N GLY A 110 -75.48 67.89 98.63
CA GLY A 110 -76.34 67.57 97.48
C GLY A 110 -75.89 68.22 96.16
N ASP A 111 -74.74 68.90 96.15
CA ASP A 111 -74.15 69.63 95.01
C ASP A 111 -72.77 69.06 94.60
N ASN A 112 -72.55 67.77 94.84
CA ASN A 112 -71.26 67.10 94.71
C ASN A 112 -70.18 67.50 95.73
N SER A 113 -70.59 68.09 96.86
CA SER A 113 -69.69 68.45 97.95
C SER A 113 -70.14 67.92 99.31
N VAL A 114 -69.18 67.82 100.23
CA VAL A 114 -69.41 67.52 101.64
C VAL A 114 -68.94 68.68 102.51
N THR A 115 -69.81 69.12 103.42
CA THR A 115 -69.44 70.05 104.49
C THR A 115 -68.95 69.27 105.70
N LEU A 116 -67.81 69.67 106.24
CA LEU A 116 -67.34 69.29 107.57
C LEU A 116 -67.53 70.47 108.53
N TRP A 117 -68.24 70.22 109.62
CA TRP A 117 -68.53 71.17 110.70
C TRP A 117 -67.62 70.93 111.90
N THR A 118 -66.97 72.01 112.33
CA THR A 118 -66.08 72.02 113.50
C THR A 118 -66.58 73.04 114.52
N GLY A 119 -66.64 72.66 115.79
CA GLY A 119 -67.01 73.53 116.91
C GLY A 119 -66.24 73.18 118.18
N ASN A 120 -66.06 74.14 119.09
CA ASN A 120 -65.24 74.01 120.30
C ASN A 120 -63.80 73.49 120.06
N SER A 121 -63.17 73.86 118.93
CA SER A 121 -61.75 73.54 118.63
C SER A 121 -61.38 72.05 118.48
N VAL A 122 -62.31 71.16 118.14
CA VAL A 122 -61.99 69.77 117.76
C VAL A 122 -62.22 69.56 116.27
N PRO A 123 -61.32 68.86 115.56
CA PRO A 123 -61.46 68.62 114.12
C PRO A 123 -62.56 67.60 113.78
N ALA A 124 -63.19 67.76 112.62
CA ALA A 124 -64.09 66.79 112.02
C ALA A 124 -63.39 66.12 110.83
N ALA A 125 -63.40 64.79 110.78
CA ALA A 125 -62.70 64.00 109.77
C ALA A 125 -63.57 62.89 109.18
N ILE A 126 -63.41 62.65 107.87
CA ILE A 126 -63.93 61.45 107.19
C ILE A 126 -62.81 60.74 106.41
N THR A 127 -62.81 59.41 106.40
CA THR A 127 -61.76 58.56 105.81
C THR A 127 -62.34 57.48 104.88
N GLN A 128 -61.63 57.13 103.81
CA GLN A 128 -61.98 56.03 102.89
C GLN A 128 -60.73 55.23 102.45
N VAL A 129 -60.89 53.92 102.26
CA VAL A 129 -59.84 53.01 101.75
C VAL A 129 -60.04 52.73 100.26
N PHE A 130 -58.96 52.66 99.48
CA PHE A 130 -58.99 52.36 98.04
C PHE A 130 -57.79 51.48 97.61
N PRO A 131 -57.95 50.62 96.57
CA PRO A 131 -56.89 49.70 96.12
C PRO A 131 -55.79 50.41 95.34
N THR A 132 -54.54 49.94 95.47
CA THR A 132 -53.35 50.44 94.75
C THR A 132 -52.39 49.32 94.35
N VAL A 133 -51.50 49.54 93.38
CA VAL A 133 -50.43 48.59 92.97
C VAL A 133 -49.08 49.10 93.48
N PRO A 134 -48.31 48.32 94.27
CA PRO A 134 -46.99 48.74 94.72
C PRO A 134 -46.07 49.13 93.55
N GLY A 135 -45.47 50.32 93.61
CA GLY A 135 -44.56 50.86 92.58
C GLY A 135 -45.23 51.71 91.50
N HIS A 136 -46.55 51.63 91.35
CA HIS A 136 -47.29 52.51 90.44
C HIS A 136 -47.40 53.94 91.00
N THR A 137 -47.45 54.93 90.11
CA THR A 137 -47.67 56.33 90.47
C THR A 137 -49.14 56.68 90.31
N TYR A 138 -49.71 57.31 91.35
CA TYR A 138 -51.11 57.74 91.41
C TYR A 138 -51.21 59.26 91.57
N GLU A 139 -52.23 59.87 90.96
CA GLU A 139 -52.56 61.29 91.10
C GLU A 139 -53.85 61.47 91.92
N LEU A 140 -53.78 62.26 93.00
CA LEU A 140 -54.90 62.77 93.79
C LEU A 140 -55.26 64.19 93.31
N GLU A 141 -56.55 64.46 93.13
CA GLU A 141 -57.11 65.79 92.90
C GLU A 141 -58.25 66.04 93.90
N PHE A 142 -58.36 67.26 94.45
CA PHE A 142 -59.50 67.66 95.28
C PHE A 142 -59.67 69.19 95.29
N THR A 143 -60.86 69.67 95.65
CA THR A 143 -61.16 71.10 95.83
C THR A 143 -61.69 71.36 97.23
N ALA A 144 -61.12 72.35 97.93
CA ALA A 144 -61.58 72.79 99.25
C ALA A 144 -62.03 74.27 99.23
N THR A 145 -63.23 74.55 99.76
CA THR A 145 -63.89 75.87 99.72
C THR A 145 -64.42 76.28 101.10
N ARG A 146 -64.24 77.55 101.45
CA ARG A 146 -64.57 78.08 102.78
C ARG A 146 -66.09 78.19 102.97
N GLY A 147 -66.63 77.58 104.02
CA GLY A 147 -68.04 77.71 104.37
C GLY A 147 -68.35 78.81 105.41
N THR A 148 -67.38 79.19 106.26
CA THR A 148 -67.44 80.35 107.19
C THR A 148 -66.05 80.95 107.44
N SER A 149 -65.96 82.17 107.99
CA SER A 149 -64.66 82.82 108.31
C SER A 149 -63.80 81.99 109.26
N ASN A 150 -62.48 81.99 109.05
CA ASN A 150 -61.44 81.27 109.83
C ASN A 150 -61.37 79.74 109.70
N ALA A 151 -62.07 79.14 108.73
CA ALA A 151 -61.96 77.70 108.46
C ALA A 151 -60.56 77.31 107.97
N VAL A 152 -60.06 76.19 108.48
CA VAL A 152 -58.81 75.55 108.04
C VAL A 152 -59.01 74.07 107.74
N TYR A 153 -58.18 73.50 106.86
CA TYR A 153 -58.39 72.15 106.35
C TYR A 153 -57.10 71.39 106.09
N VAL A 154 -57.22 70.05 106.05
CA VAL A 154 -56.14 69.13 105.68
C VAL A 154 -56.70 67.90 104.94
N VAL A 155 -55.98 67.42 103.92
CA VAL A 155 -56.21 66.11 103.28
C VAL A 155 -55.01 65.21 103.54
N GLY A 156 -55.22 63.96 103.95
CA GLY A 156 -54.17 62.99 104.23
C GLY A 156 -54.26 61.77 103.32
N ILE A 157 -53.10 61.21 102.93
CA ILE A 157 -53.00 59.90 102.26
C ILE A 157 -52.09 58.98 103.09
N ASN A 158 -52.54 57.75 103.34
CA ASN A 158 -51.79 56.72 104.05
C ASN A 158 -51.68 55.44 103.19
N ASP A 159 -50.46 55.10 102.77
CA ASP A 159 -50.14 53.96 101.91
C ASP A 159 -49.65 52.71 102.69
N GLY A 160 -49.82 52.67 104.02
CA GLY A 160 -49.39 51.56 104.89
C GLY A 160 -48.10 51.81 105.69
N SER A 161 -47.56 53.03 105.70
CA SER A 161 -46.51 53.51 106.61
C SER A 161 -46.84 54.94 107.07
N VAL A 162 -46.26 55.43 108.19
CA VAL A 162 -46.58 56.75 108.79
C VAL A 162 -46.77 57.86 107.73
N ILE A 163 -47.87 58.61 107.86
CA ILE A 163 -48.44 59.58 106.91
C ILE A 163 -47.36 60.47 106.25
N LYS A 164 -47.33 60.54 104.91
CA LYS A 164 -46.33 61.29 104.12
C LYS A 164 -46.79 62.67 103.69
N HIS A 165 -45.82 63.59 103.60
CA HIS A 165 -45.98 64.90 102.96
C HIS A 165 -46.23 64.73 101.44
N ILE A 166 -47.48 64.85 101.00
CA ILE A 166 -47.76 65.05 99.57
C ILE A 166 -47.86 66.56 99.34
N LYS A 167 -46.97 67.10 98.52
CA LYS A 167 -47.06 68.50 98.09
C LYS A 167 -48.03 68.60 96.92
N THR A 168 -48.90 69.58 97.01
CA THR A 168 -49.76 69.95 95.89
C THR A 168 -48.99 70.73 94.83
N SER A 169 -49.56 70.85 93.63
CA SER A 169 -49.00 71.60 92.49
C SER A 169 -48.60 73.04 92.80
N ASP A 170 -49.20 73.68 93.81
CA ASP A 170 -48.88 75.02 94.32
C ASP A 170 -48.12 75.01 95.66
N ASN A 171 -47.43 73.89 95.95
CA ASN A 171 -46.45 73.73 97.03
C ASN A 171 -47.03 73.74 98.47
N VAL A 172 -48.34 73.51 98.62
CA VAL A 172 -48.97 73.33 99.94
C VAL A 172 -48.96 71.86 100.33
N ASN A 173 -48.65 71.58 101.59
CA ASN A 173 -48.57 70.23 102.12
C ASN A 173 -49.96 69.68 102.46
N LEU A 174 -50.25 68.49 101.94
CA LEU A 174 -51.36 67.63 102.37
C LEU A 174 -50.88 66.84 103.59
N TYR A 175 -51.29 67.32 104.78
CA TYR A 175 -50.98 66.84 106.14
C TYR A 175 -49.51 66.87 106.62
N LYS A 176 -49.34 67.40 107.83
CA LYS A 176 -48.18 67.20 108.72
C LYS A 176 -48.73 66.74 110.06
N SER A 177 -48.11 65.72 110.64
CA SER A 177 -48.41 65.09 111.95
C SER A 177 -49.02 66.02 113.00
N ALA A 178 -49.88 65.50 113.88
CA ALA A 178 -50.63 66.21 114.93
C ALA A 178 -49.80 67.11 115.87
N ASN A 179 -48.47 67.06 115.81
CA ASN A 179 -47.55 67.93 116.55
C ASN A 179 -47.04 69.16 115.78
N ASP A 180 -47.32 69.31 114.48
CA ASP A 180 -46.76 70.40 113.65
C ASP A 180 -47.63 71.67 113.60
N GLY A 181 -48.82 71.68 114.21
CA GLY A 181 -49.62 72.90 114.47
C GLY A 181 -50.07 73.73 113.27
N ILE A 182 -49.80 73.31 112.03
CA ILE A 182 -50.04 74.10 110.82
C ILE A 182 -51.30 73.63 110.10
N TRP A 183 -52.29 74.51 110.12
CA TRP A 183 -53.59 74.34 109.50
C TRP A 183 -53.66 75.21 108.23
N THR A 184 -54.07 74.65 107.09
CA THR A 184 -54.13 75.43 105.83
C THR A 184 -55.41 76.27 105.81
N PRO A 185 -55.33 77.61 105.67
CA PRO A 185 -56.52 78.43 105.52
C PRO A 185 -57.33 78.01 104.30
N VAL A 186 -58.64 77.78 104.48
CA VAL A 186 -59.50 77.47 103.34
C VAL A 186 -59.69 78.74 102.49
N PRO A 187 -59.42 78.73 101.19
CA PRO A 187 -59.66 79.89 100.32
C PRO A 187 -61.16 80.23 100.20
N SER A 188 -61.50 81.53 100.09
CA SER A 188 -62.90 81.98 99.98
C SER A 188 -63.57 81.60 98.67
N THR A 189 -62.81 81.43 97.57
CA THR A 189 -63.35 81.16 96.22
C THR A 189 -63.26 79.69 95.80
N GLY A 190 -62.73 78.81 96.65
CA GLY A 190 -62.43 77.41 96.32
C GLY A 190 -61.16 77.28 95.47
N VAL A 191 -60.28 76.34 95.80
CA VAL A 191 -59.06 76.05 95.00
C VAL A 191 -58.94 74.55 94.82
N THR A 192 -58.81 74.13 93.56
CA THR A 192 -58.51 72.75 93.18
C THR A 192 -57.01 72.51 93.27
N ARG A 193 -56.61 71.39 93.87
CA ARG A 193 -55.23 71.01 94.09
C ARG A 193 -55.00 69.58 93.64
N LYS A 194 -53.85 69.34 93.01
CA LYS A 194 -53.38 68.01 92.59
C LYS A 194 -52.10 67.64 93.31
N GLY A 195 -51.91 66.37 93.63
CA GLY A 195 -50.67 65.83 94.18
C GLY A 195 -50.50 64.37 93.79
N THR A 196 -49.27 63.92 93.56
CA THR A 196 -48.99 62.53 93.16
C THR A 196 -48.33 61.74 94.29
N PHE A 197 -48.56 60.43 94.33
CA PHE A 197 -47.85 59.51 95.23
C PHE A 197 -47.59 58.17 94.55
N VAL A 198 -46.47 57.55 94.92
CA VAL A 198 -46.16 56.17 94.52
C VAL A 198 -46.69 55.24 95.61
N ALA A 199 -47.59 54.32 95.24
CA ALA A 199 -48.13 53.38 96.21
C ALA A 199 -47.07 52.38 96.65
N LYS A 200 -47.02 52.08 97.95
CA LYS A 200 -46.09 51.08 98.52
C LYS A 200 -46.77 49.77 98.91
N SER A 201 -48.10 49.76 98.96
CA SER A 201 -48.88 48.59 99.34
C SER A 201 -50.08 48.42 98.42
N ALA A 202 -50.79 47.30 98.61
CA ALA A 202 -51.95 46.95 97.81
C ALA A 202 -53.20 47.82 98.11
N ASN A 203 -53.21 48.58 99.21
CA ASN A 203 -54.34 49.43 99.62
C ASN A 203 -53.86 50.71 100.30
N SER A 204 -54.45 51.86 99.93
CA SER A 204 -54.16 53.17 100.51
C SER A 204 -55.42 53.80 101.09
N HIS A 205 -55.28 54.74 102.03
CA HIS A 205 -56.37 55.45 102.69
C HIS A 205 -56.31 56.94 102.38
N ILE A 206 -57.46 57.59 102.18
CA ILE A 206 -57.60 59.04 102.12
C ILE A 206 -58.39 59.54 103.33
N THR A 207 -57.95 60.65 103.93
CA THR A 207 -58.64 61.34 105.03
C THR A 207 -58.89 62.80 104.66
N LEU A 208 -60.09 63.31 104.90
CA LEU A 208 -60.48 64.71 104.71
C LEU A 208 -60.81 65.31 106.07
N GLU A 209 -60.17 66.43 106.43
CA GLU A 209 -60.29 67.03 107.76
C GLU A 209 -60.57 68.54 107.70
N GLY A 210 -61.36 69.05 108.64
CA GLY A 210 -61.52 70.49 108.91
C GLY A 210 -61.29 70.83 110.39
N ASN A 211 -60.89 72.06 110.72
CA ASN A 211 -60.76 72.57 112.10
C ASN A 211 -60.95 74.11 112.22
N GLY A 212 -61.01 74.63 113.46
CA GLY A 212 -61.40 76.01 113.84
C GLY A 212 -62.93 76.14 113.82
N ASP A 213 -63.59 76.87 114.73
CA ASP A 213 -65.07 76.95 114.83
C ASP A 213 -65.76 77.44 113.52
N ALA A 214 -65.91 76.56 112.53
CA ALA A 214 -66.15 76.91 111.13
C ALA A 214 -66.64 75.73 110.27
N LYS A 215 -66.90 76.00 108.98
CA LYS A 215 -67.33 75.01 107.98
C LYS A 215 -66.32 74.89 106.84
N VAL A 216 -65.95 73.66 106.47
CA VAL A 216 -65.09 73.35 105.30
C VAL A 216 -65.88 72.53 104.28
N ASN A 217 -65.91 72.96 103.02
CA ASN A 217 -66.54 72.20 101.93
C ASN A 217 -65.47 71.51 101.08
N TYR A 218 -65.63 70.21 100.82
CA TYR A 218 -64.79 69.45 99.90
C TYR A 218 -65.58 68.96 98.69
N SER A 219 -64.99 69.05 97.49
CA SER A 219 -65.56 68.60 96.21
C SER A 219 -64.47 68.15 95.23
N ASN A 220 -64.86 67.57 94.07
CA ASN A 220 -63.97 67.14 92.99
C ASN A 220 -62.82 66.22 93.43
N ILE A 221 -63.11 65.23 94.27
CA ILE A 221 -62.08 64.35 94.82
C ILE A 221 -61.87 63.14 93.92
N THR A 222 -60.66 62.96 93.39
CA THR A 222 -60.32 61.83 92.52
C THR A 222 -58.94 61.26 92.80
N ILE A 223 -58.76 59.94 92.68
CA ILE A 223 -57.45 59.27 92.66
C ILE A 223 -57.33 58.37 91.43
N THR A 224 -56.24 58.48 90.65
CA THR A 224 -56.04 57.79 89.36
C THR A 224 -54.62 57.24 89.17
N ASP A 225 -54.44 56.09 88.48
CA ASP A 225 -53.11 55.52 88.13
C ASP A 225 -52.55 56.12 86.83
N VAL A 226 -51.26 56.47 86.80
CA VAL A 226 -50.62 57.20 85.68
C VAL A 226 -49.29 56.59 85.19
N SER A 227 -49.07 55.29 85.36
CA SER A 227 -47.81 54.59 85.04
C SER A 227 -47.60 54.28 83.52
N SER A 228 -46.35 54.19 83.02
CA SER A 228 -45.98 53.91 81.60
C SER A 228 -44.94 52.77 81.41
N ILE A 229 -44.81 52.20 80.20
CA ILE A 229 -43.87 51.11 79.81
C ILE A 229 -42.99 51.51 78.61
N ASP A 230 -41.75 51.00 78.51
CA ASP A 230 -40.82 51.22 77.39
C ASP A 230 -41.28 50.61 76.06
N ALA A 231 -40.99 51.31 74.96
CA ALA A 231 -41.36 50.89 73.61
C ALA A 231 -40.58 49.65 73.13
N THR A 232 -41.29 48.77 72.43
CA THR A 232 -40.70 47.56 71.83
C THR A 232 -40.06 47.93 70.49
N ILE A 233 -38.87 47.39 70.23
CA ILE A 233 -38.13 47.53 68.98
C ILE A 233 -37.78 46.13 68.50
N LEU A 234 -38.09 45.82 67.24
CA LEU A 234 -37.72 44.56 66.60
C LEU A 234 -36.69 44.80 65.48
N ASN A 235 -35.54 44.14 65.56
CA ASN A 235 -34.50 44.24 64.52
C ASN A 235 -34.95 43.55 63.23
N SER A 236 -34.36 43.94 62.09
CA SER A 236 -34.68 43.37 60.78
C SER A 236 -34.47 41.85 60.74
N LEU A 237 -35.41 41.14 60.10
CA LEU A 237 -35.37 39.70 59.92
C LEU A 237 -35.20 39.35 58.44
N SER A 238 -34.53 38.23 58.18
CA SER A 238 -34.39 37.65 56.84
C SER A 238 -34.82 36.19 56.81
N THR A 239 -34.91 35.60 55.62
CA THR A 239 -35.26 34.18 55.43
C THR A 239 -34.30 33.18 56.11
N THR A 240 -33.13 33.65 56.57
CA THR A 240 -32.16 32.84 57.33
C THR A 240 -32.16 33.13 58.83
N SER A 241 -32.87 34.16 59.30
CA SER A 241 -32.95 34.50 60.72
C SER A 241 -33.56 33.36 61.52
N THR A 242 -32.85 32.94 62.58
CA THR A 242 -33.29 31.91 63.54
C THR A 242 -33.56 32.50 64.93
N SER A 243 -33.48 33.82 65.07
CA SER A 243 -33.85 34.54 66.27
C SER A 243 -34.42 35.92 65.93
N ALA A 244 -35.37 36.36 66.73
CA ALA A 244 -35.85 37.74 66.78
C ALA A 244 -35.16 38.45 67.93
N THR A 245 -34.45 39.53 67.62
CA THR A 245 -33.73 40.34 68.60
C THR A 245 -34.26 41.77 68.60
N GLY A 246 -34.07 42.46 69.71
CA GLY A 246 -34.59 43.81 69.83
C GLY A 246 -34.51 44.36 71.24
N LYS A 247 -35.32 45.39 71.49
CA LYS A 247 -35.44 46.04 72.79
C LYS A 247 -36.88 46.13 73.29
N GLY A 248 -37.07 46.23 74.59
CA GLY A 248 -38.36 46.50 75.23
C GLY A 248 -38.21 46.73 76.74
N GLU A 249 -39.33 46.77 77.45
CA GLU A 249 -39.34 46.96 78.91
C GLU A 249 -38.50 45.92 79.66
N PRO A 250 -37.53 46.34 80.49
CA PRO A 250 -36.74 45.43 81.32
C PRO A 250 -37.61 44.49 82.16
N LYS A 251 -37.26 43.20 82.17
CA LYS A 251 -37.99 42.13 82.88
C LYS A 251 -39.41 41.87 82.35
N GLY A 252 -39.85 42.55 81.29
CA GLY A 252 -41.09 42.28 80.58
C GLY A 252 -41.08 40.89 79.92
N THR A 253 -42.25 40.28 79.78
CA THR A 253 -42.42 39.05 78.99
C THR A 253 -42.55 39.42 77.51
N ILE A 254 -41.94 38.65 76.60
CA ILE A 254 -42.02 38.90 75.16
C ILE A 254 -42.62 37.72 74.41
N VAL A 255 -43.51 38.03 73.46
CA VAL A 255 -44.12 37.07 72.53
C VAL A 255 -43.84 37.52 71.09
N ILE A 256 -43.32 36.61 70.28
CA ILE A 256 -43.08 36.82 68.84
C ILE A 256 -44.13 36.04 68.05
N LYS A 257 -44.84 36.71 67.15
CA LYS A 257 -45.88 36.11 66.30
C LYS A 257 -45.62 36.33 64.82
N ASN A 258 -46.00 35.36 63.99
CA ASN A 258 -46.22 35.54 62.55
C ASN A 258 -47.74 35.50 62.30
N GLY A 259 -48.33 36.66 61.99
CA GLY A 259 -49.79 36.81 62.00
C GLY A 259 -50.38 36.49 63.39
N ALA A 260 -51.32 35.55 63.45
CA ALA A 260 -51.92 35.09 64.71
C ALA A 260 -51.08 34.04 65.46
N THR A 261 -50.12 33.40 64.77
CA THR A 261 -49.38 32.25 65.28
C THR A 261 -48.19 32.69 66.11
N GLU A 262 -48.11 32.21 67.34
CA GLU A 262 -46.93 32.37 68.19
C GLU A 262 -45.77 31.49 67.69
N ILE A 263 -44.60 32.09 67.51
CA ILE A 263 -43.40 31.43 66.98
C ILE A 263 -42.21 31.48 67.95
N GLY A 264 -42.36 32.17 69.08
CA GLY A 264 -41.38 32.20 70.14
C GLY A 264 -41.80 33.09 71.30
N THR A 265 -41.31 32.79 72.49
CA THR A 265 -41.53 33.58 73.70
C THR A 265 -40.25 33.70 74.49
N GLY A 266 -40.15 34.73 75.32
CA GLY A 266 -39.03 34.90 76.23
C GLY A 266 -39.26 36.02 77.23
N THR A 267 -38.17 36.53 77.78
CA THR A 267 -38.17 37.70 78.65
C THR A 267 -37.16 38.71 78.14
N VAL A 268 -37.41 39.98 78.41
CA VAL A 268 -36.45 41.07 78.18
C VAL A 268 -35.50 41.13 79.38
N ASP A 269 -34.20 41.25 79.11
CA ASP A 269 -33.16 41.34 80.15
C ASP A 269 -33.23 42.67 80.94
N GLU A 270 -32.41 42.80 81.98
CA GLU A 270 -32.39 43.99 82.84
C GLU A 270 -31.93 45.26 82.11
N ASN A 271 -31.30 45.13 80.94
CA ASN A 271 -30.83 46.23 80.11
C ASN A 271 -31.81 46.56 78.96
N GLY A 272 -32.98 45.91 78.95
CA GLY A 272 -34.01 46.14 77.95
C GLY A 272 -33.77 45.41 76.62
N ASN A 273 -32.85 44.44 76.52
CA ASN A 273 -32.62 43.67 75.29
C ASN A 273 -33.32 42.29 75.35
N TYR A 274 -33.73 41.79 74.20
CA TYR A 274 -34.22 40.42 74.07
C TYR A 274 -33.59 39.71 72.86
N SER A 275 -33.53 38.38 72.96
CA SER A 275 -33.19 37.48 71.86
C SER A 275 -34.03 36.21 72.01
N VAL A 276 -35.02 36.06 71.14
CA VAL A 276 -35.96 34.93 71.16
C VAL A 276 -35.67 34.04 69.96
N ALA A 277 -35.42 32.75 70.18
CA ALA A 277 -35.27 31.81 69.08
C ALA A 277 -36.61 31.66 68.32
N ILE A 278 -36.54 31.71 66.99
CA ILE A 278 -37.70 31.52 66.11
C ILE A 278 -37.32 30.58 64.97
N PRO A 279 -38.28 29.81 64.40
CA PRO A 279 -38.03 29.10 63.16
C PRO A 279 -37.76 30.10 62.02
N LYS A 280 -37.02 29.67 60.99
CA LYS A 280 -36.84 30.46 59.77
C LYS A 280 -38.19 30.79 59.16
N GLN A 281 -38.34 32.04 58.75
CA GLN A 281 -39.60 32.55 58.23
C GLN A 281 -39.51 32.70 56.71
N VAL A 282 -40.66 32.55 56.04
CA VAL A 282 -40.74 32.74 54.59
C VAL A 282 -40.66 34.23 54.24
N TYR A 283 -40.07 34.54 53.08
CA TYR A 283 -39.96 35.91 52.56
C TYR A 283 -41.34 36.60 52.57
N GLY A 284 -41.36 37.87 53.00
CA GLY A 284 -42.56 38.69 53.05
C GLY A 284 -43.47 38.45 54.27
N SER A 285 -43.17 37.49 55.14
CA SER A 285 -43.93 37.32 56.40
C SER A 285 -43.80 38.54 57.31
N THR A 286 -44.89 38.94 57.96
CA THR A 286 -44.86 40.01 58.97
C THR A 286 -44.74 39.41 60.37
N ILE A 287 -43.64 39.73 61.04
CA ILE A 287 -43.33 39.25 62.39
C ILE A 287 -43.57 40.38 63.38
N THR A 288 -44.37 40.12 64.40
CA THR A 288 -44.71 41.07 65.47
C THR A 288 -44.12 40.59 66.79
N ALA A 289 -43.39 41.47 67.47
CA ALA A 289 -42.88 41.28 68.82
C ALA A 289 -43.70 42.12 69.79
N THR A 290 -44.28 41.50 70.82
CA THR A 290 -45.08 42.16 71.85
C THR A 290 -44.46 41.94 73.22
N VAL A 291 -44.09 43.02 73.92
CA VAL A 291 -43.58 43.00 75.29
C VAL A 291 -44.68 43.42 76.26
N THR A 292 -44.87 42.66 77.36
CA THR A 292 -45.89 42.89 78.40
C THR A 292 -45.25 42.96 79.78
N SER A 293 -45.60 44.00 80.56
CA SER A 293 -45.24 44.15 81.98
C SER A 293 -46.48 44.56 82.78
N GLY A 294 -46.97 43.67 83.66
CA GLY A 294 -48.23 43.87 84.37
C GLY A 294 -49.43 43.95 83.41
N THR A 295 -50.19 45.04 83.50
CA THR A 295 -51.33 45.33 82.60
C THR A 295 -50.95 46.14 81.35
N LEU A 296 -49.68 46.55 81.22
CA LEU A 296 -49.19 47.37 80.12
C LEU A 296 -48.50 46.49 79.05
N ALA A 297 -48.69 46.84 77.77
CA ALA A 297 -48.07 46.15 76.65
C ALA A 297 -47.64 47.11 75.54
N SER A 298 -46.56 46.76 74.84
CA SER A 298 -46.04 47.46 73.66
C SER A 298 -45.68 46.45 72.57
N ALA A 299 -45.77 46.83 71.29
CA ALA A 299 -45.47 45.94 70.17
C ALA A 299 -44.74 46.63 69.01
N ALA A 300 -43.91 45.86 68.28
CA ALA A 300 -43.25 46.27 67.04
C ALA A 300 -43.35 45.18 65.99
N SER A 301 -43.36 45.54 64.70
CA SER A 301 -43.44 44.57 63.59
C SER A 301 -42.38 44.81 62.52
N GLN A 302 -41.93 43.74 61.88
CA GLN A 302 -40.99 43.74 60.75
C GLN A 302 -41.40 42.72 59.70
N THR A 303 -41.19 43.03 58.42
CA THR A 303 -41.34 42.07 57.32
C THR A 303 -40.04 41.31 57.07
N VAL A 304 -40.12 40.00 56.85
CA VAL A 304 -38.97 39.13 56.58
C VAL A 304 -38.41 39.41 55.19
N GLN A 305 -37.16 39.85 55.13
CA GLN A 305 -36.45 40.14 53.89
C GLN A 305 -35.80 38.87 53.30
N GLN A 306 -35.48 38.90 52.00
CA GLN A 306 -34.72 37.83 51.38
C GLN A 306 -33.27 37.90 51.86
N ALA A 307 -32.69 36.79 52.30
CA ALA A 307 -31.26 36.72 52.60
C ALA A 307 -30.43 36.63 51.31
N PRO A 308 -29.14 37.04 51.31
CA PRO A 308 -28.24 36.87 50.18
C PRO A 308 -28.29 35.46 49.60
N ILE A 309 -28.42 35.37 48.28
CA ILE A 309 -28.54 34.11 47.54
C ILE A 309 -27.21 33.69 46.93
N ALA A 310 -27.03 32.39 46.69
CA ALA A 310 -25.77 31.86 46.18
C ALA A 310 -25.43 32.37 44.77
N THR A 311 -24.15 32.66 44.53
CA THR A 311 -23.61 32.91 43.18
C THR A 311 -23.81 31.64 42.33
N PRO A 312 -24.38 31.74 41.12
CA PRO A 312 -24.48 30.59 40.24
C PRO A 312 -23.10 30.09 39.80
N THR A 313 -23.02 28.86 39.33
CA THR A 313 -21.83 28.31 38.67
C THR A 313 -22.10 28.19 37.18
N ILE A 314 -21.05 28.20 36.36
CA ILE A 314 -21.11 27.93 34.92
C ILE A 314 -20.21 26.72 34.66
N ASN A 315 -20.78 25.63 34.14
CA ASN A 315 -20.01 24.46 33.73
C ASN A 315 -19.09 24.83 32.54
N PRO A 316 -17.96 24.12 32.34
CA PRO A 316 -17.04 24.41 31.24
C PRO A 316 -17.73 24.45 29.87
N LEU A 317 -17.39 25.46 29.06
CA LEU A 317 -17.89 25.65 27.71
C LEU A 317 -16.74 25.60 26.72
N THR A 318 -16.98 25.01 25.56
CA THR A 318 -16.06 25.04 24.42
C THR A 318 -16.65 25.80 23.25
N SER A 319 -15.83 26.11 22.23
CA SER A 319 -16.28 26.73 20.98
C SER A 319 -17.32 25.89 20.20
N LYS A 320 -17.59 24.65 20.63
CA LYS A 320 -18.62 23.77 20.07
C LYS A 320 -19.89 23.68 20.94
N SER A 321 -19.88 24.20 22.17
CA SER A 321 -21.03 24.14 23.09
C SER A 321 -22.24 24.90 22.53
N THR A 322 -23.39 24.23 22.52
CA THR A 322 -24.70 24.81 22.16
C THR A 322 -25.65 24.92 23.35
N THR A 323 -25.18 24.57 24.54
CA THR A 323 -25.92 24.65 25.79
C THR A 323 -24.99 25.11 26.89
N ALA A 324 -25.42 26.11 27.66
CA ALA A 324 -24.78 26.47 28.93
C ALA A 324 -25.57 25.88 30.08
N SER A 325 -24.86 25.46 31.13
CA SER A 325 -25.46 24.87 32.31
C SER A 325 -24.63 25.18 33.54
N GLY A 326 -25.22 24.92 34.70
CA GLY A 326 -24.53 25.03 35.98
C GLY A 326 -25.49 24.85 37.14
N THR A 327 -25.10 25.39 38.29
CA THR A 327 -25.90 25.40 39.50
C THR A 327 -26.23 26.82 39.95
N GLY A 328 -27.24 26.99 40.80
CA GLY A 328 -27.64 28.27 41.37
C GLY A 328 -28.65 28.10 42.50
N GLU A 329 -29.17 29.21 43.04
CA GLU A 329 -30.21 29.20 44.07
C GLU A 329 -31.51 28.61 43.52
N ALA A 330 -32.03 27.55 44.13
CA ALA A 330 -33.22 26.83 43.64
C ALA A 330 -34.46 27.73 43.56
N GLY A 331 -35.20 27.66 42.45
CA GLY A 331 -36.39 28.48 42.21
C GLY A 331 -36.11 29.94 41.81
N SER A 332 -34.83 30.35 41.73
CA SER A 332 -34.47 31.67 41.20
C SER A 332 -34.60 31.74 39.68
N THR A 333 -34.82 32.94 39.14
CA THR A 333 -34.60 33.22 37.71
C THR A 333 -33.11 33.46 37.49
N LEU A 334 -32.54 32.95 36.40
CA LEU A 334 -31.13 33.13 36.05
C LEU A 334 -31.02 33.76 34.66
N THR A 335 -30.15 34.75 34.53
CA THR A 335 -29.78 35.34 33.23
C THR A 335 -28.36 34.90 32.90
N PHE A 336 -28.21 34.07 31.86
CA PHE A 336 -26.92 33.76 31.26
C PHE A 336 -26.66 34.74 30.13
N LYS A 337 -25.44 35.25 29.98
CA LYS A 337 -25.10 36.22 28.94
C LYS A 337 -23.80 35.83 28.25
N ALA A 338 -23.82 35.84 26.93
CA ALA A 338 -22.69 35.56 26.07
C ALA A 338 -22.64 36.59 24.94
N ASN A 339 -21.47 37.21 24.75
CA ASN A 339 -21.26 38.28 23.77
C ASN A 339 -22.30 39.42 23.85
N GLY A 340 -22.72 39.79 25.06
CA GLY A 340 -23.72 40.83 25.29
C GLY A 340 -25.18 40.41 25.09
N ILE A 341 -25.46 39.21 24.57
CA ILE A 341 -26.83 38.69 24.41
C ILE A 341 -27.24 37.91 25.66
N GLU A 342 -28.45 38.18 26.14
CA GLU A 342 -29.03 37.56 27.33
C GLU A 342 -29.91 36.34 26.97
N TYR A 343 -29.73 35.27 27.73
CA TYR A 343 -30.41 33.99 27.63
C TYR A 343 -31.05 33.69 28.99
N PRO A 344 -32.29 34.14 29.24
CA PRO A 344 -32.96 33.91 30.50
C PRO A 344 -33.34 32.44 30.66
N THR A 345 -33.23 31.93 31.88
CA THR A 345 -33.66 30.59 32.29
C THR A 345 -34.06 30.61 33.77
N THR A 346 -34.43 29.47 34.31
CA THR A 346 -34.75 29.31 35.74
C THR A 346 -33.87 28.24 36.34
N VAL A 347 -33.52 28.41 37.62
CA VAL A 347 -32.87 27.36 38.39
C VAL A 347 -33.95 26.42 38.92
N THR A 348 -33.85 25.15 38.58
CA THR A 348 -34.79 24.11 38.99
C THR A 348 -34.74 23.86 40.50
N SER A 349 -35.72 23.15 41.04
CA SER A 349 -35.84 22.89 42.50
C SER A 349 -34.67 22.10 43.09
N ASN A 350 -33.93 21.36 42.27
CA ASN A 350 -32.69 20.67 42.63
C ASN A 350 -31.41 21.54 42.45
N GLY A 351 -31.56 22.85 42.15
CA GLY A 351 -30.44 23.79 42.10
C GLY A 351 -29.65 23.80 40.78
N THR A 352 -30.15 23.16 39.72
CA THR A 352 -29.48 23.15 38.39
C THR A 352 -30.14 24.13 37.42
N TRP A 353 -29.41 24.58 36.42
CA TRP A 353 -29.98 25.33 35.29
C TRP A 353 -29.32 24.91 33.99
N SER A 354 -30.06 25.08 32.89
CA SER A 354 -29.56 24.87 31.54
C SER A 354 -30.27 25.83 30.59
N VAL A 355 -29.56 26.27 29.56
CA VAL A 355 -30.08 27.15 28.51
C VAL A 355 -29.39 26.88 27.18
N THR A 356 -30.14 26.90 26.09
CA THR A 356 -29.59 26.73 24.74
C THR A 356 -28.97 28.05 24.29
N ILE A 357 -27.76 27.98 23.75
CA ILE A 357 -27.00 29.13 23.25
C ILE A 357 -26.44 28.81 21.85
N PRO A 358 -26.23 29.80 20.97
CA PRO A 358 -25.42 29.60 19.78
C PRO A 358 -23.96 29.30 20.16
N LYS A 359 -23.23 28.62 19.28
CA LYS A 359 -21.79 28.41 19.45
C LYS A 359 -21.09 29.75 19.63
N GLN A 360 -20.16 29.81 20.58
CA GLN A 360 -19.39 31.01 20.90
C GLN A 360 -17.96 30.85 20.42
N ALA A 361 -17.31 31.95 20.03
CA ALA A 361 -15.88 31.92 19.71
C ALA A 361 -15.06 31.57 20.97
N ALA A 362 -13.90 30.94 20.79
CA ALA A 362 -12.99 30.72 21.91
C ALA A 362 -12.53 32.05 22.54
N ASN A 363 -12.24 32.00 23.83
CA ASN A 363 -11.93 33.14 24.69
C ASN A 363 -13.09 34.15 24.85
N THR A 364 -14.29 33.84 24.36
CA THR A 364 -15.48 34.63 24.70
C THR A 364 -15.74 34.51 26.20
N SER A 365 -15.84 35.65 26.88
CA SER A 365 -16.25 35.68 28.28
C SER A 365 -17.78 35.58 28.37
N VAL A 366 -18.26 34.69 29.23
CA VAL A 366 -19.67 34.48 29.52
C VAL A 366 -19.94 34.74 30.98
N GLU A 367 -21.20 35.04 31.29
CA GLU A 367 -21.61 35.39 32.64
C GLU A 367 -22.99 34.84 33.02
N ALA A 368 -23.21 34.62 34.32
CA ALA A 368 -24.50 34.21 34.86
C ALA A 368 -24.83 34.99 36.14
N THR A 369 -26.08 35.40 36.30
CA THR A 369 -26.59 36.07 37.52
C THR A 369 -27.99 35.55 37.84
N SER A 370 -28.22 35.19 39.10
CA SER A 370 -29.53 34.74 39.61
C SER A 370 -30.26 35.87 40.34
N VAL A 371 -31.59 35.83 40.31
CA VAL A 371 -32.48 36.71 41.06
C VAL A 371 -33.58 35.89 41.72
N LEU A 372 -33.78 36.08 43.03
CA LEU A 372 -34.87 35.49 43.79
C LEU A 372 -35.48 36.55 44.71
N ASN A 373 -36.80 36.75 44.62
CA ASN A 373 -37.54 37.73 45.44
C ASN A 373 -36.93 39.15 45.43
N GLY A 374 -36.46 39.59 44.25
CA GLY A 374 -35.84 40.91 44.06
C GLY A 374 -34.37 41.01 44.51
N MET A 375 -33.80 39.97 45.12
CA MET A 375 -32.38 39.93 45.49
C MET A 375 -31.55 39.28 44.39
N SER A 376 -30.50 39.97 43.94
CA SER A 376 -29.57 39.45 42.94
C SER A 376 -28.38 38.73 43.60
N SER A 377 -27.92 37.65 42.99
CA SER A 377 -26.64 37.02 43.33
C SER A 377 -25.46 37.88 42.87
N ALA A 378 -24.24 37.55 43.31
CA ALA A 378 -23.06 38.00 42.58
C ALA A 378 -23.00 37.37 41.17
N LYS A 379 -22.16 37.92 40.30
CA LYS A 379 -21.96 37.47 38.92
C LYS A 379 -20.96 36.32 38.86
N ALA A 380 -21.31 35.24 38.16
CA ALA A 380 -20.38 34.19 37.78
C ALA A 380 -19.80 34.49 36.40
N THR A 381 -18.52 34.20 36.17
CA THR A 381 -17.86 34.36 34.86
C THR A 381 -17.09 33.11 34.46
N ALA A 382 -17.12 32.77 33.18
CA ALA A 382 -16.29 31.72 32.60
C ALA A 382 -15.82 32.14 31.20
N ASN A 383 -14.76 31.51 30.69
CA ASN A 383 -14.31 31.70 29.32
C ASN A 383 -14.61 30.44 28.51
N VAL A 384 -15.03 30.63 27.27
CA VAL A 384 -15.23 29.55 26.30
C VAL A 384 -13.86 29.05 25.84
N SER A 385 -13.52 27.78 26.11
CA SER A 385 -12.27 27.20 25.66
C SER A 385 -12.30 26.84 24.17
N TYR A 386 -11.13 26.80 23.54
CA TYR A 386 -11.01 26.34 22.16
C TYR A 386 -11.04 24.81 22.09
N ASP A 387 -11.81 24.25 21.16
CA ASP A 387 -12.00 22.80 20.99
C ASP A 387 -11.71 22.32 19.56
N GLY A 388 -10.77 23.01 18.91
CA GLY A 388 -10.17 22.62 17.62
C GLY A 388 -11.16 22.33 16.48
N PRO A 389 -10.66 21.82 15.35
CA PRO A 389 -11.49 21.30 14.27
C PRO A 389 -12.15 19.98 14.68
N SER A 390 -13.33 19.69 14.15
CA SER A 390 -13.96 18.36 14.22
C SER A 390 -13.13 17.33 13.44
N THR A 391 -13.18 16.07 13.87
CA THR A 391 -12.56 14.95 13.15
C THR A 391 -13.16 14.82 11.74
N PRO A 392 -12.36 14.82 10.66
CA PRO A 392 -12.86 14.66 9.30
C PRO A 392 -13.56 13.32 9.10
N VAL A 393 -14.58 13.25 8.26
CA VAL A 393 -15.23 12.00 7.85
C VAL A 393 -14.81 11.68 6.42
N LEU A 394 -14.46 10.42 6.13
CA LEU A 394 -14.07 9.96 4.80
C LEU A 394 -15.11 9.02 4.18
N ASP A 395 -15.45 9.24 2.91
CA ASP A 395 -16.23 8.30 2.10
C ASP A 395 -15.45 7.03 1.80
N ASN A 396 -16.11 5.99 1.25
CA ASN A 396 -15.41 4.75 0.90
C ASN A 396 -14.38 5.00 -0.20
N ILE A 397 -13.16 4.52 0.01
CA ILE A 397 -12.04 4.70 -0.91
C ILE A 397 -11.74 3.34 -1.52
N THR A 398 -11.63 3.28 -2.84
CA THR A 398 -11.34 2.07 -3.60
C THR A 398 -9.99 2.18 -4.29
N ASN A 399 -9.41 1.07 -4.72
CA ASN A 399 -8.15 1.01 -5.47
C ASN A 399 -8.21 1.53 -6.91
N ILE A 400 -9.33 2.17 -7.29
CA ILE A 400 -9.48 2.93 -8.53
C ILE A 400 -9.78 4.42 -8.25
N ALA A 401 -9.87 4.81 -6.97
CA ALA A 401 -10.19 6.18 -6.60
C ALA A 401 -9.07 7.13 -7.02
N THR A 402 -9.42 8.20 -7.74
CA THR A 402 -8.50 9.30 -8.11
C THR A 402 -8.66 10.52 -7.22
N ARG A 403 -9.60 10.47 -6.27
CA ARG A 403 -9.93 11.55 -5.34
C ARG A 403 -10.40 10.95 -4.01
N VAL A 404 -10.14 11.65 -2.92
CA VAL A 404 -10.69 11.35 -1.60
C VAL A 404 -11.75 12.40 -1.28
N THR A 405 -12.98 11.95 -1.05
CA THR A 405 -14.11 12.78 -0.64
C THR A 405 -14.43 12.57 0.83
N GLY A 406 -15.06 13.58 1.42
CA GLY A 406 -15.48 13.53 2.81
C GLY A 406 -16.02 14.87 3.30
N THR A 407 -16.26 14.94 4.61
CA THR A 407 -16.80 16.15 5.26
C THR A 407 -15.96 16.58 6.46
N GLY A 408 -16.00 17.86 6.80
CA GLY A 408 -15.44 18.40 8.04
C GLY A 408 -15.85 19.87 8.26
N ASP A 409 -15.16 20.57 9.15
CA ASP A 409 -15.51 21.97 9.47
C ASP A 409 -15.11 22.92 8.31
N PRO A 410 -16.03 23.73 7.77
CA PRO A 410 -15.77 24.68 6.68
C PRO A 410 -14.58 25.61 6.88
N GLY A 411 -13.80 25.85 5.83
CA GLY A 411 -12.67 26.78 5.81
C GLY A 411 -11.35 26.22 6.38
N ASN A 412 -11.37 25.06 7.02
CA ASN A 412 -10.17 24.39 7.52
C ASN A 412 -9.40 23.69 6.38
N ILE A 413 -8.09 23.54 6.56
CA ILE A 413 -7.23 22.79 5.63
C ILE A 413 -7.33 21.31 5.98
N ILE A 414 -7.76 20.47 5.04
CA ILE A 414 -7.70 19.02 5.16
C ILE A 414 -6.39 18.50 4.57
N THR A 415 -5.68 17.65 5.31
CA THR A 415 -4.52 16.91 4.83
C THR A 415 -4.85 15.43 4.76
N ILE A 416 -4.64 14.84 3.60
CA ILE A 416 -4.85 13.41 3.30
C ILE A 416 -3.49 12.75 3.12
N LYS A 417 -3.16 11.74 3.92
CA LYS A 417 -1.92 10.97 3.82
C LYS A 417 -2.20 9.53 3.45
N VAL A 418 -1.66 9.07 2.34
CA VAL A 418 -1.79 7.67 1.88
C VAL A 418 -0.57 6.88 2.32
N LYS A 419 -0.79 5.72 2.96
CA LYS A 419 0.25 4.79 3.43
C LYS A 419 0.11 3.45 2.69
N PRO A 420 1.22 2.80 2.28
CA PRO A 420 2.59 3.02 2.75
C PRO A 420 3.41 4.05 1.97
N SER A 421 2.92 4.60 0.85
CA SER A 421 3.66 5.57 0.03
C SER A 421 4.07 6.83 0.80
N ASN A 422 3.39 7.14 1.91
CA ASN A 422 3.58 8.32 2.75
C ASN A 422 3.38 9.66 2.03
N ILE A 423 2.76 9.64 0.84
CA ILE A 423 2.41 10.83 0.06
C ILE A 423 1.28 11.56 0.79
N SER A 424 1.41 12.89 0.91
CA SER A 424 0.42 13.75 1.53
C SER A 424 -0.14 14.73 0.49
N TYR A 425 -1.45 14.90 0.54
CA TYR A 425 -2.24 15.81 -0.29
C TYR A 425 -2.94 16.79 0.64
N SER A 426 -3.17 18.02 0.20
CA SER A 426 -3.87 19.01 1.01
C SER A 426 -4.88 19.79 0.18
N GLY A 427 -5.90 20.32 0.84
CA GLY A 427 -6.84 21.25 0.26
C GLY A 427 -7.71 21.86 1.35
N THR A 428 -8.69 22.66 0.96
CA THR A 428 -9.63 23.30 1.88
C THR A 428 -10.94 22.55 1.94
N ILE A 429 -11.56 22.51 3.11
CA ILE A 429 -12.96 22.12 3.29
C ILE A 429 -13.81 23.32 2.87
N ASP A 430 -14.76 23.09 1.97
CA ASP A 430 -15.56 24.17 1.39
C ASP A 430 -16.58 24.76 2.39
N ALA A 431 -17.32 25.78 1.95
CA ALA A 431 -18.31 26.48 2.78
C ALA A 431 -19.48 25.59 3.25
N PHE A 432 -19.73 24.46 2.57
CA PHE A 432 -20.77 23.50 2.91
C PHE A 432 -20.25 22.37 3.80
N GLY A 433 -18.93 22.32 4.05
CA GLY A 433 -18.30 21.32 4.88
C GLY A 433 -17.86 20.09 4.11
N GLU A 434 -17.84 20.13 2.78
CA GLU A 434 -17.38 19.04 1.92
C GLU A 434 -15.93 19.28 1.46
N PHE A 435 -15.18 18.21 1.24
CA PHE A 435 -13.88 18.30 0.59
C PHE A 435 -13.70 17.21 -0.45
N GLN A 436 -12.89 17.51 -1.47
CA GLN A 436 -12.55 16.56 -2.51
C GLN A 436 -11.11 16.76 -2.98
N ILE A 437 -10.22 15.91 -2.48
CA ILE A 437 -8.78 16.03 -2.69
C ILE A 437 -8.33 15.04 -3.77
N PRO A 438 -7.80 15.50 -4.91
CA PRO A 438 -7.18 14.61 -5.89
C PRO A 438 -6.01 13.84 -5.27
N ILE A 439 -5.93 12.55 -5.56
CA ILE A 439 -4.86 11.66 -5.12
C ILE A 439 -4.43 10.76 -6.28
N ASP A 440 -3.19 10.28 -6.24
CA ASP A 440 -2.79 9.14 -7.08
C ASP A 440 -3.60 7.91 -6.69
N THR A 441 -3.90 7.05 -7.68
CA THR A 441 -4.69 5.84 -7.47
C THR A 441 -4.03 4.95 -6.41
N PRO A 442 -4.69 4.73 -5.25
CA PRO A 442 -4.06 4.03 -4.15
C PRO A 442 -4.12 2.52 -4.36
N SER A 443 -3.12 1.78 -3.86
CA SER A 443 -3.16 0.32 -3.90
C SER A 443 -4.19 -0.24 -2.91
N ALA A 444 -4.87 -1.33 -3.26
CA ALA A 444 -5.77 -2.04 -2.34
C ALA A 444 -5.06 -2.38 -1.02
N GLY A 445 -5.78 -2.29 0.10
CA GLY A 445 -5.22 -2.51 1.44
C GLY A 445 -4.36 -1.36 1.99
N SER A 446 -4.04 -0.34 1.19
CA SER A 446 -3.43 0.90 1.69
C SER A 446 -4.33 1.57 2.72
N THR A 447 -3.76 2.42 3.58
CA THR A 447 -4.54 3.23 4.52
C THR A 447 -4.46 4.70 4.15
N VAL A 448 -5.59 5.38 4.22
CA VAL A 448 -5.72 6.82 4.00
C VAL A 448 -6.03 7.48 5.33
N GLU A 449 -5.13 8.35 5.78
CA GLU A 449 -5.30 9.16 6.98
C GLU A 449 -5.77 10.56 6.59
N ALA A 450 -6.79 11.09 7.25
CA ALA A 450 -7.27 12.46 7.06
C ALA A 450 -7.19 13.24 8.37
N ILE A 451 -6.67 14.46 8.31
CA ILE A 451 -6.54 15.36 9.46
C ILE A 451 -6.86 16.79 9.03
N ALA A 452 -7.72 17.49 9.76
CA ALA A 452 -8.03 18.89 9.51
C ALA A 452 -7.18 19.81 10.38
N GLN A 453 -6.83 20.96 9.83
CA GLN A 453 -6.11 22.05 10.50
C GLN A 453 -6.92 23.33 10.34
N ASP A 454 -7.23 24.01 11.44
CA ASP A 454 -7.85 25.33 11.40
C ASP A 454 -6.84 26.46 11.14
N SER A 455 -7.36 27.68 11.01
CA SER A 455 -6.56 28.90 10.81
C SER A 455 -5.62 29.25 11.96
N SER A 456 -5.79 28.68 13.15
CA SER A 456 -4.86 28.84 14.29
C SER A 456 -3.71 27.83 14.28
N GLY A 457 -3.75 26.86 13.36
CA GLY A 457 -2.76 25.80 13.24
C GLY A 457 -3.06 24.56 14.09
N THR A 458 -4.18 24.52 14.81
CA THR A 458 -4.55 23.36 15.66
C THR A 458 -5.07 22.22 14.79
N LEU A 459 -4.74 20.98 15.15
CA LEU A 459 -5.08 19.79 14.38
C LEU A 459 -6.26 19.03 15.01
N SER A 460 -7.11 18.45 14.17
CA SER A 460 -8.14 17.49 14.58
C SER A 460 -7.52 16.15 15.00
N GLN A 461 -8.34 15.23 15.54
CA GLN A 461 -8.00 13.81 15.49
C GLN A 461 -7.95 13.30 14.04
N LYS A 462 -7.24 12.19 13.82
CA LYS A 462 -7.13 11.56 12.51
C LYS A 462 -8.28 10.60 12.24
N THR A 463 -8.76 10.57 11.00
CA THR A 463 -9.58 9.49 10.47
C THR A 463 -8.72 8.59 9.60
N ILE A 464 -8.87 7.27 9.74
CA ILE A 464 -8.12 6.29 8.97
C ILE A 464 -9.10 5.38 8.25
N LYS A 465 -8.92 5.19 6.94
CA LYS A 465 -9.72 4.27 6.14
C LYS A 465 -8.84 3.36 5.30
N THR A 466 -9.20 2.09 5.23
CA THR A 466 -8.53 1.14 4.33
C THR A 466 -9.12 1.26 2.94
N VAL A 467 -8.24 1.24 1.93
CA VAL A 467 -8.61 1.24 0.52
C VAL A 467 -9.18 -0.13 0.17
N LEU A 468 -10.43 -0.14 -0.28
CA LEU A 468 -11.13 -1.34 -0.70
C LEU A 468 -10.61 -1.81 -2.06
N ASP A 469 -10.47 -3.12 -2.19
CA ASP A 469 -10.20 -3.73 -3.47
C ASP A 469 -11.50 -3.93 -4.24
N VAL A 470 -11.62 -3.33 -5.41
CA VAL A 470 -12.76 -3.48 -6.32
C VAL A 470 -12.34 -3.91 -7.72
N ILE A 471 -11.06 -4.23 -7.91
CA ILE A 471 -10.55 -4.69 -9.21
C ILE A 471 -10.68 -6.21 -9.21
N ALA A 472 -11.51 -6.74 -10.11
CA ALA A 472 -11.63 -8.18 -10.28
C ALA A 472 -10.38 -8.77 -10.96
N PRO A 473 -10.04 -10.04 -10.68
CA PRO A 473 -8.93 -10.71 -11.33
C PRO A 473 -9.18 -10.88 -12.83
N ASP A 474 -8.11 -10.88 -13.61
CA ASP A 474 -8.17 -11.16 -15.05
C ASP A 474 -8.71 -12.58 -15.33
N ALA A 475 -9.23 -12.80 -16.54
CA ALA A 475 -9.68 -14.12 -16.97
C ALA A 475 -8.51 -15.13 -16.92
N PRO A 476 -8.71 -16.35 -16.36
CA PRO A 476 -7.63 -17.32 -16.23
C PRO A 476 -7.20 -17.86 -17.60
N SER A 477 -5.91 -18.13 -17.81
CA SER A 477 -5.43 -18.89 -18.96
C SER A 477 -5.63 -20.38 -18.66
N VAL A 478 -6.39 -21.08 -19.50
CA VAL A 478 -6.69 -22.52 -19.31
C VAL A 478 -5.96 -23.32 -20.38
N ASN A 479 -5.23 -24.35 -19.96
CA ASN A 479 -4.57 -25.28 -20.90
C ASN A 479 -5.60 -26.04 -21.73
N ALA A 480 -5.22 -26.49 -22.93
CA ALA A 480 -6.09 -27.29 -23.77
C ALA A 480 -6.55 -28.56 -23.02
N VAL A 481 -7.84 -28.87 -23.12
CA VAL A 481 -8.47 -30.04 -22.47
C VAL A 481 -8.89 -31.03 -23.54
N LYS A 482 -8.55 -32.30 -23.34
CA LYS A 482 -8.94 -33.43 -24.19
C LYS A 482 -10.05 -34.25 -23.53
N ASP A 483 -10.76 -35.06 -24.31
CA ASP A 483 -11.85 -35.93 -23.84
C ASP A 483 -11.38 -37.06 -22.91
N THR A 484 -10.09 -37.37 -22.91
CA THR A 484 -9.47 -38.34 -22.00
C THR A 484 -8.90 -37.71 -20.72
N ASP A 485 -8.75 -36.39 -20.67
CA ASP A 485 -8.16 -35.69 -19.53
C ASP A 485 -9.06 -35.78 -18.30
N THR A 486 -8.44 -35.97 -17.13
CA THR A 486 -9.10 -35.98 -15.83
C THR A 486 -8.70 -34.80 -14.95
N ILE A 487 -7.96 -33.85 -15.52
CA ILE A 487 -7.47 -32.64 -14.85
C ILE A 487 -7.63 -31.48 -15.82
N ILE A 488 -8.13 -30.36 -15.31
CA ILE A 488 -8.02 -29.06 -15.97
C ILE A 488 -6.97 -28.23 -15.24
N SER A 489 -6.06 -27.66 -16.00
CA SER A 489 -4.96 -26.86 -15.46
C SER A 489 -4.84 -25.54 -16.20
N GLY A 490 -4.16 -24.59 -15.58
CA GLY A 490 -3.98 -23.27 -16.15
C GLY A 490 -3.25 -22.32 -15.20
N THR A 491 -3.26 -21.05 -15.57
CA THR A 491 -2.70 -19.96 -14.77
C THR A 491 -3.71 -18.83 -14.63
N GLY A 492 -3.52 -18.00 -13.61
CA GLY A 492 -4.38 -16.88 -13.25
C GLY A 492 -3.67 -15.97 -12.26
N GLU A 493 -4.39 -14.97 -11.76
CA GLU A 493 -3.88 -14.16 -10.65
C GLU A 493 -3.65 -15.03 -9.41
N ALA A 494 -2.51 -14.83 -8.74
CA ALA A 494 -2.08 -15.65 -7.62
C ALA A 494 -3.06 -15.62 -6.43
N ASN A 495 -3.17 -16.74 -5.73
CA ASN A 495 -4.01 -16.91 -4.53
C ASN A 495 -5.52 -16.63 -4.70
N CYS A 496 -6.05 -16.56 -5.93
CA CYS A 496 -7.47 -16.46 -6.24
C CYS A 496 -8.17 -17.82 -6.20
N ASP A 497 -9.45 -17.83 -5.81
CA ASP A 497 -10.32 -18.99 -5.93
C ASP A 497 -10.66 -19.26 -7.39
N VAL A 498 -10.54 -20.51 -7.82
CA VAL A 498 -10.84 -20.96 -9.18
C VAL A 498 -12.19 -21.67 -9.17
N VAL A 499 -13.10 -21.25 -10.04
CA VAL A 499 -14.40 -21.89 -10.23
C VAL A 499 -14.45 -22.48 -11.63
N VAL A 500 -14.62 -23.80 -11.72
CA VAL A 500 -14.79 -24.54 -12.97
C VAL A 500 -16.24 -24.99 -13.09
N LYS A 501 -16.95 -24.55 -14.12
CA LYS A 501 -18.30 -24.97 -14.43
C LYS A 501 -18.27 -25.91 -15.63
N LEU A 502 -18.67 -27.16 -15.38
CA LEU A 502 -18.71 -28.22 -16.37
C LEU A 502 -19.95 -28.07 -17.28
N PRO A 503 -19.90 -28.60 -18.51
CA PRO A 503 -21.04 -28.62 -19.43
C PRO A 503 -22.30 -29.29 -18.85
N SER A 504 -22.13 -30.25 -17.92
CA SER A 504 -23.23 -30.92 -17.21
C SER A 504 -23.93 -30.04 -16.17
N GLY A 505 -23.41 -28.83 -15.90
CA GLY A 505 -23.87 -27.93 -14.84
C GLY A 505 -23.16 -28.11 -13.50
N GLY A 506 -22.27 -29.11 -13.36
CA GLY A 506 -21.47 -29.30 -12.15
C GLY A 506 -20.48 -28.15 -11.91
N ILE A 507 -20.34 -27.70 -10.67
CA ILE A 507 -19.39 -26.66 -10.27
C ILE A 507 -18.32 -27.28 -9.40
N LEU A 508 -17.06 -27.07 -9.78
CA LEU A 508 -15.87 -27.48 -9.05
C LEU A 508 -15.11 -26.23 -8.58
N GLN A 509 -14.47 -26.32 -7.43
CA GLN A 509 -13.70 -25.24 -6.84
C GLN A 509 -12.26 -25.68 -6.63
N GLY A 510 -11.34 -24.74 -6.82
CA GLY A 510 -9.92 -24.88 -6.51
C GLY A 510 -9.35 -23.50 -6.19
N ARG A 511 -8.02 -23.39 -6.19
CA ARG A 511 -7.32 -22.13 -5.94
C ARG A 511 -6.06 -22.08 -6.80
N THR A 512 -5.69 -20.90 -7.27
CA THR A 512 -4.35 -20.66 -7.81
C THR A 512 -3.33 -20.60 -6.68
N ASP A 513 -2.13 -21.13 -6.89
CA ASP A 513 -1.03 -21.02 -5.94
C ASP A 513 -0.41 -19.61 -5.91
N SER A 514 0.70 -19.46 -5.19
CA SER A 514 1.41 -18.18 -5.05
C SER A 514 2.10 -17.70 -6.34
N GLN A 515 2.18 -18.55 -7.36
CA GLN A 515 2.68 -18.23 -8.70
C GLN A 515 1.55 -18.13 -9.73
N GLY A 516 0.29 -18.28 -9.31
CA GLY A 516 -0.87 -18.19 -10.19
C GLY A 516 -1.27 -19.50 -10.87
N ALA A 517 -0.61 -20.63 -10.61
CA ALA A 517 -0.95 -21.90 -11.26
C ALA A 517 -2.11 -22.61 -10.55
N PHE A 518 -3.00 -23.26 -11.30
CA PHE A 518 -4.05 -24.11 -10.75
C PHE A 518 -4.15 -25.46 -11.47
N SER A 519 -4.63 -26.47 -10.75
CA SER A 519 -4.88 -27.82 -11.24
C SER A 519 -6.08 -28.40 -10.49
N ILE A 520 -7.15 -28.74 -11.21
CA ILE A 520 -8.41 -29.21 -10.65
C ILE A 520 -8.81 -30.51 -11.33
N THR A 521 -9.11 -31.54 -10.54
CA THR A 521 -9.60 -32.82 -11.06
C THR A 521 -10.99 -32.65 -11.65
N ILE A 522 -11.17 -33.09 -12.90
CA ILE A 522 -12.45 -33.09 -13.62
C ILE A 522 -12.80 -34.51 -14.08
N PRO A 523 -14.08 -34.87 -14.22
CA PRO A 523 -14.43 -36.08 -14.94
C PRO A 523 -14.12 -35.90 -16.44
N LYS A 524 -13.90 -37.01 -17.16
CA LYS A 524 -13.77 -36.99 -18.62
C LYS A 524 -14.96 -36.29 -19.26
N GLN A 525 -14.69 -35.43 -20.23
CA GLN A 525 -15.72 -34.63 -20.92
C GLN A 525 -15.87 -35.08 -22.37
N VAL A 526 -17.03 -34.82 -22.97
CA VAL A 526 -17.29 -35.16 -24.38
C VAL A 526 -16.66 -34.14 -25.31
N VAL A 527 -16.14 -34.59 -26.47
CA VAL A 527 -15.56 -33.72 -27.50
C VAL A 527 -16.56 -32.66 -27.95
N GLY A 528 -16.10 -31.41 -28.04
CA GLY A 528 -16.91 -30.25 -28.44
C GLY A 528 -17.68 -29.58 -27.30
N ALA A 529 -17.66 -30.13 -26.08
CA ALA A 529 -18.28 -29.49 -24.93
C ALA A 529 -17.42 -28.34 -24.40
N ASN A 530 -18.08 -27.32 -23.84
CA ASN A 530 -17.42 -26.12 -23.29
C ASN A 530 -17.33 -26.19 -21.77
N ILE A 531 -16.12 -26.04 -21.23
CA ILE A 531 -15.86 -25.88 -19.80
C ILE A 531 -15.56 -24.40 -19.54
N GLU A 532 -16.25 -23.81 -18.56
CA GLU A 532 -16.11 -22.41 -18.16
C GLU A 532 -15.24 -22.31 -16.89
N VAL A 533 -14.18 -21.51 -16.89
CA VAL A 533 -13.29 -21.29 -15.74
C VAL A 533 -13.23 -19.81 -15.41
N SER A 534 -13.44 -19.43 -14.16
CA SER A 534 -13.31 -18.04 -13.68
C SER A 534 -12.56 -17.96 -12.37
N LEU A 535 -11.93 -16.82 -12.11
CA LEU A 535 -11.27 -16.52 -10.84
C LEU A 535 -12.13 -15.63 -9.95
N THR A 536 -11.93 -15.73 -8.64
CA THR A 536 -12.46 -14.79 -7.65
C THR A 536 -11.35 -14.47 -6.67
N ASP A 537 -11.06 -13.18 -6.48
CA ASP A 537 -9.99 -12.76 -5.57
C ASP A 537 -10.39 -12.88 -4.09
N ALA A 538 -9.48 -12.52 -3.19
CA ALA A 538 -9.72 -12.56 -1.75
C ALA A 538 -10.74 -11.51 -1.25
N ALA A 539 -10.95 -10.42 -2.01
CA ALA A 539 -11.95 -9.40 -1.70
C ALA A 539 -13.35 -9.80 -2.18
N GLY A 540 -13.47 -10.90 -2.94
CA GLY A 540 -14.72 -11.42 -3.48
C GLY A 540 -15.07 -10.86 -4.86
N ASN A 541 -14.16 -10.13 -5.52
CA ASN A 541 -14.38 -9.65 -6.88
C ASN A 541 -14.24 -10.82 -7.86
N LYS A 542 -15.25 -11.03 -8.70
CA LYS A 542 -15.30 -12.14 -9.66
C LYS A 542 -14.81 -11.68 -11.03
N GLY A 543 -13.76 -12.35 -11.51
CA GLY A 543 -13.17 -12.12 -12.82
C GLY A 543 -14.01 -12.63 -13.99
N ALA A 544 -13.59 -12.28 -15.19
CA ALA A 544 -14.18 -12.80 -16.42
C ALA A 544 -13.94 -14.32 -16.58
N THR A 545 -14.80 -14.97 -17.35
CA THR A 545 -14.76 -16.42 -17.58
C THR A 545 -13.98 -16.76 -18.85
N THR A 546 -13.08 -17.73 -18.77
CA THR A 546 -12.43 -18.38 -19.90
C THR A 546 -13.19 -19.65 -20.27
N THR A 547 -13.54 -19.80 -21.55
CA THR A 547 -14.20 -21.01 -22.06
C THR A 547 -13.19 -21.86 -22.82
N VAL A 548 -13.01 -23.11 -22.41
CA VAL A 548 -12.21 -24.11 -23.14
C VAL A 548 -13.14 -25.17 -23.75
N THR A 549 -13.00 -25.41 -25.04
CA THR A 549 -13.70 -26.49 -25.74
C THR A 549 -12.88 -27.76 -25.67
N VAL A 550 -13.52 -28.85 -25.25
CA VAL A 550 -12.90 -30.17 -25.12
C VAL A 550 -12.55 -30.72 -26.51
N GLN A 551 -11.29 -31.09 -26.70
CA GLN A 551 -10.77 -31.64 -27.95
C GLN A 551 -10.77 -33.16 -27.91
N ALA A 552 -10.75 -33.81 -29.08
CA ALA A 552 -10.51 -35.25 -29.13
C ALA A 552 -9.03 -35.53 -28.83
N ASP A 553 -8.73 -36.52 -27.99
CA ASP A 553 -7.36 -36.97 -27.74
C ASP A 553 -6.82 -37.76 -28.94
N THR A 554 -7.68 -38.53 -29.61
CA THR A 554 -7.32 -39.34 -30.77
C THR A 554 -8.32 -39.19 -31.91
N LEU A 555 -7.83 -39.38 -33.14
CA LEU A 555 -8.64 -39.40 -34.37
C LEU A 555 -8.57 -40.81 -34.97
N ALA A 556 -9.72 -41.40 -35.32
CA ALA A 556 -9.76 -42.72 -35.96
C ALA A 556 -8.88 -42.75 -37.22
N ASN A 557 -8.23 -43.87 -37.51
CA ASN A 557 -7.43 -44.01 -38.73
C ASN A 557 -8.33 -43.99 -39.98
N PRO A 558 -7.89 -43.40 -41.12
CA PRO A 558 -8.60 -43.54 -42.37
C PRO A 558 -8.46 -44.97 -42.91
N THR A 559 -9.34 -45.40 -43.80
CA THR A 559 -9.12 -46.62 -44.60
C THR A 559 -8.50 -46.25 -45.94
N VAL A 560 -7.81 -47.18 -46.60
CA VAL A 560 -7.28 -46.99 -47.95
C VAL A 560 -7.68 -48.18 -48.83
N ASN A 561 -8.28 -47.91 -49.98
CA ASN A 561 -8.62 -48.92 -50.98
C ASN A 561 -7.36 -49.41 -51.72
N ARG A 562 -7.47 -50.52 -52.47
CA ARG A 562 -6.39 -51.03 -53.34
C ARG A 562 -5.90 -49.94 -54.30
N VAL A 563 -4.58 -49.82 -54.45
CA VAL A 563 -3.90 -48.92 -55.40
C VAL A 563 -3.05 -49.75 -56.36
N SER A 564 -3.16 -49.51 -57.66
CA SER A 564 -2.38 -50.12 -58.74
C SER A 564 -1.41 -49.11 -59.36
N ASN A 565 -0.41 -49.60 -60.10
CA ASN A 565 0.52 -48.76 -60.87
C ASN A 565 -0.15 -48.04 -62.06
N GLN A 566 -1.45 -48.26 -62.28
CA GLN A 566 -2.25 -47.55 -63.26
C GLN A 566 -3.16 -46.49 -62.64
N ASP A 567 -3.35 -46.51 -61.32
CA ASP A 567 -4.25 -45.59 -60.63
C ASP A 567 -3.64 -44.19 -60.56
N THR A 568 -4.47 -43.17 -60.79
CA THR A 568 -4.11 -41.75 -60.63
C THR A 568 -4.77 -41.14 -59.39
N LYS A 569 -5.38 -41.96 -58.54
CA LYS A 569 -6.11 -41.53 -57.34
C LYS A 569 -6.01 -42.57 -56.24
N VAL A 570 -5.94 -42.11 -55.00
CA VAL A 570 -6.10 -42.92 -53.79
C VAL A 570 -7.47 -42.63 -53.20
N THR A 571 -8.24 -43.68 -52.90
CA THR A 571 -9.60 -43.56 -52.35
C THR A 571 -9.71 -44.33 -51.03
N GLY A 572 -10.69 -43.96 -50.20
CA GLY A 572 -10.98 -44.64 -48.94
C GLY A 572 -12.05 -43.92 -48.13
N THR A 573 -12.13 -44.23 -46.84
CA THR A 573 -13.03 -43.58 -45.87
C THR A 573 -12.27 -42.91 -44.72
N GLY A 574 -12.88 -41.91 -44.11
CA GLY A 574 -12.32 -41.17 -42.98
C GLY A 574 -13.38 -40.40 -42.21
N VAL A 575 -12.95 -39.55 -41.28
CA VAL A 575 -13.83 -38.67 -40.48
C VAL A 575 -14.26 -37.49 -41.35
N ALA A 576 -15.56 -37.32 -41.57
CA ALA A 576 -16.12 -36.27 -42.41
C ALA A 576 -15.54 -34.88 -42.08
N GLY A 577 -15.07 -34.15 -43.09
CA GLY A 577 -14.43 -32.83 -42.94
C GLY A 577 -12.98 -32.86 -42.45
N ALA A 578 -12.37 -34.02 -42.21
CA ALA A 578 -10.93 -34.13 -41.96
C ALA A 578 -10.12 -33.91 -43.25
N THR A 579 -8.90 -33.36 -43.13
CA THR A 579 -7.91 -33.33 -44.20
C THR A 579 -7.24 -34.70 -44.29
N ILE A 580 -7.22 -35.30 -45.47
CA ILE A 580 -6.50 -36.53 -45.77
C ILE A 580 -5.13 -36.16 -46.34
N THR A 581 -4.09 -36.81 -45.81
CA THR A 581 -2.71 -36.69 -46.26
C THR A 581 -2.25 -38.04 -46.77
N VAL A 582 -1.97 -38.13 -48.07
CA VAL A 582 -1.40 -39.29 -48.73
C VAL A 582 0.10 -39.03 -48.95
N LYS A 583 0.96 -39.91 -48.47
CA LYS A 583 2.41 -39.86 -48.64
C LYS A 583 2.87 -41.02 -49.51
N ALA A 584 3.53 -40.71 -50.63
CA ALA A 584 4.12 -41.69 -51.54
C ALA A 584 5.35 -41.06 -52.22
N ASN A 585 6.42 -41.84 -52.41
CA ASN A 585 7.68 -41.38 -53.04
C ASN A 585 8.23 -40.06 -52.46
N ASN A 586 8.21 -39.90 -51.13
CA ASN A 586 8.61 -38.67 -50.43
C ASN A 586 7.82 -37.40 -50.82
N MET A 587 6.73 -37.54 -51.58
CA MET A 587 5.78 -36.48 -51.87
C MET A 587 4.54 -36.62 -51.00
N THR A 588 3.90 -35.48 -50.74
CA THR A 588 2.67 -35.38 -49.96
C THR A 588 1.57 -34.84 -50.84
N TYR A 589 0.43 -35.51 -50.82
CA TYR A 589 -0.79 -35.14 -51.51
C TYR A 589 -1.90 -34.96 -50.48
N THR A 590 -2.73 -33.94 -50.66
CA THR A 590 -3.80 -33.63 -49.71
C THR A 590 -5.17 -33.68 -50.36
N GLY A 591 -6.17 -34.03 -49.57
CA GLY A 591 -7.59 -33.92 -49.91
C GLY A 591 -8.43 -33.76 -48.66
N THR A 592 -9.75 -33.82 -48.81
CA THR A 592 -10.68 -33.68 -47.69
C THR A 592 -11.68 -34.83 -47.71
N VAL A 593 -12.01 -35.36 -46.53
CA VAL A 593 -13.10 -36.34 -46.40
C VAL A 593 -14.43 -35.62 -46.60
N LYS A 594 -15.23 -36.08 -47.55
CA LYS A 594 -16.56 -35.54 -47.85
C LYS A 594 -17.52 -35.79 -46.67
N ALA A 595 -18.66 -35.09 -46.66
CA ALA A 595 -19.70 -35.27 -45.62
C ALA A 595 -20.18 -36.73 -45.50
N ALA A 596 -20.16 -37.50 -46.60
CA ALA A 596 -20.51 -38.92 -46.64
C ALA A 596 -19.42 -39.86 -46.07
N GLY A 597 -18.30 -39.33 -45.56
CA GLY A 597 -17.22 -40.13 -44.95
C GLY A 597 -16.23 -40.76 -45.94
N THR A 598 -16.34 -40.48 -47.24
CA THR A 598 -15.40 -40.95 -48.29
C THR A 598 -14.42 -39.85 -48.69
N TYR A 599 -13.22 -40.24 -49.12
CA TYR A 599 -12.23 -39.33 -49.68
C TYR A 599 -11.64 -39.85 -51.00
N GLU A 600 -11.07 -38.93 -51.75
CA GLU A 600 -10.37 -39.18 -53.01
C GLU A 600 -9.25 -38.16 -53.17
N VAL A 601 -8.01 -38.62 -53.27
CA VAL A 601 -6.81 -37.79 -53.42
C VAL A 601 -6.13 -38.11 -54.74
N THR A 602 -5.90 -37.10 -55.57
CA THR A 602 -5.25 -37.28 -56.88
C THR A 602 -3.74 -37.44 -56.69
N ILE A 603 -3.16 -38.44 -57.33
CA ILE A 603 -1.73 -38.78 -57.28
C ILE A 603 -1.21 -39.04 -58.71
N PRO A 604 0.09 -38.87 -59.00
CA PRO A 604 0.68 -39.42 -60.22
C PRO A 604 0.60 -40.95 -60.20
N LYS A 605 0.74 -41.59 -61.37
CA LYS A 605 0.95 -43.05 -61.42
C LYS A 605 2.20 -43.40 -60.63
N LEU A 606 2.06 -44.35 -59.71
CA LEU A 606 3.15 -44.79 -58.84
C LEU A 606 3.73 -46.11 -59.35
N ALA A 607 5.01 -46.34 -59.10
CA ALA A 607 5.64 -47.62 -59.44
C ALA A 607 5.05 -48.74 -58.58
N ALA A 608 4.97 -49.95 -59.14
CA ALA A 608 4.58 -51.12 -58.36
C ALA A 608 5.57 -51.35 -57.21
N GLY A 609 5.05 -51.71 -56.04
CA GLY A 609 5.81 -51.83 -54.79
C GLY A 609 6.00 -50.52 -54.01
N THR A 610 5.60 -49.34 -54.55
CA THR A 610 5.61 -48.09 -53.79
C THR A 610 4.68 -48.19 -52.58
N ASN A 611 5.20 -47.85 -51.39
CA ASN A 611 4.38 -47.69 -50.20
C ASN A 611 3.59 -46.38 -50.28
N VAL A 612 2.28 -46.49 -50.11
CA VAL A 612 1.34 -45.37 -49.97
C VAL A 612 0.87 -45.34 -48.53
N SER A 613 1.21 -44.29 -47.79
CA SER A 613 0.75 -44.06 -46.43
C SER A 613 -0.35 -43.02 -46.41
N VAL A 614 -1.44 -43.26 -45.70
CA VAL A 614 -2.56 -42.34 -45.57
C VAL A 614 -2.84 -42.05 -44.10
N GLU A 615 -2.86 -40.78 -43.75
CA GLU A 615 -3.28 -40.28 -42.43
C GLU A 615 -4.33 -39.19 -42.61
N GLN A 616 -5.07 -38.88 -41.55
CA GLN A 616 -6.05 -37.79 -41.58
C GLN A 616 -5.86 -36.85 -40.40
N THR A 617 -6.16 -35.57 -40.59
CA THR A 617 -6.06 -34.53 -39.58
C THR A 617 -7.38 -33.77 -39.49
N LYS A 618 -7.91 -33.62 -38.28
CA LYS A 618 -9.10 -32.79 -38.02
C LYS A 618 -8.91 -32.01 -36.72
N SER A 619 -9.20 -30.72 -36.75
CA SER A 619 -9.06 -29.82 -35.59
C SER A 619 -7.70 -29.91 -34.89
N GLY A 620 -6.61 -30.03 -35.66
CA GLY A 620 -5.23 -30.10 -35.15
C GLY A 620 -4.76 -31.48 -34.67
N VAL A 621 -5.64 -32.50 -34.63
CA VAL A 621 -5.31 -33.87 -34.23
C VAL A 621 -5.11 -34.74 -35.47
N THR A 622 -3.97 -35.41 -35.58
CA THR A 622 -3.65 -36.34 -36.68
C THR A 622 -3.83 -37.79 -36.23
N SER A 623 -4.49 -38.61 -37.04
CA SER A 623 -4.64 -40.05 -36.81
C SER A 623 -3.31 -40.80 -36.95
N GLY A 624 -3.31 -42.10 -36.66
CA GLY A 624 -2.25 -42.97 -37.17
C GLY A 624 -2.27 -43.05 -38.70
N SER A 625 -1.14 -43.48 -39.27
CA SER A 625 -0.97 -43.74 -40.70
C SER A 625 -1.40 -45.18 -41.04
N VAL A 626 -2.15 -45.35 -42.13
CA VAL A 626 -2.48 -46.65 -42.73
C VAL A 626 -1.73 -46.79 -44.05
N THR A 627 -1.04 -47.92 -44.24
CA THR A 627 -0.20 -48.15 -45.42
C THR A 627 -0.79 -49.21 -46.35
N THR A 628 -0.58 -49.03 -47.65
CA THR A 628 -0.83 -50.02 -48.69
C THR A 628 0.31 -49.99 -49.71
N THR A 629 0.52 -51.07 -50.45
CA THR A 629 1.52 -51.16 -51.52
C THR A 629 0.85 -51.11 -52.89
N VAL A 630 1.42 -50.31 -53.78
CA VAL A 630 0.96 -50.19 -55.17
C VAL A 630 1.17 -51.53 -55.87
N GLN A 631 0.11 -52.09 -56.43
CA GLN A 631 0.12 -53.39 -57.13
C GLN A 631 0.53 -53.23 -58.60
N ASP A 632 1.12 -54.27 -59.20
CA ASP A 632 1.50 -54.30 -60.61
C ASP A 632 0.40 -54.88 -61.49
N ASP A 633 -0.22 -54.06 -62.33
CA ASP A 633 -1.23 -54.48 -63.32
C ASP A 633 -0.68 -54.48 -64.77
N VAL A 634 0.66 -54.44 -64.97
CA VAL A 634 1.29 -54.46 -66.30
C VAL A 634 1.74 -55.87 -66.69
N ALA A 635 1.27 -56.39 -67.82
CA ALA A 635 1.74 -57.66 -68.39
C ALA A 635 3.24 -57.59 -68.75
N PRO A 636 4.04 -58.66 -68.53
CA PRO A 636 5.45 -58.67 -68.94
C PRO A 636 5.57 -58.73 -70.47
N ASN A 637 6.76 -58.43 -70.99
CA ASN A 637 7.05 -58.60 -72.42
C ASN A 637 6.97 -60.08 -72.84
N ALA A 638 6.76 -60.33 -74.14
CA ALA A 638 6.88 -61.66 -74.70
C ALA A 638 8.28 -62.26 -74.40
N PRO A 639 8.40 -63.54 -74.02
CA PRO A 639 9.69 -64.15 -73.72
C PRO A 639 10.53 -64.30 -75.00
N SER A 640 11.86 -64.21 -74.91
CA SER A 640 12.75 -64.69 -75.97
C SER A 640 13.01 -66.18 -75.80
N ILE A 641 13.19 -66.91 -76.90
CA ILE A 641 13.62 -68.31 -76.90
C ILE A 641 15.02 -68.36 -77.51
N ASN A 642 16.00 -68.91 -76.78
CA ASN A 642 17.34 -69.15 -77.30
C ASN A 642 17.32 -70.23 -78.38
N ASP A 643 18.36 -70.27 -79.19
CA ASP A 643 18.57 -71.35 -80.15
C ASP A 643 18.46 -72.72 -79.45
N TYR A 644 17.63 -73.57 -80.05
CA TYR A 644 17.34 -74.91 -79.55
C TYR A 644 17.83 -75.93 -80.57
N TYR A 645 18.70 -76.84 -80.15
CA TYR A 645 19.31 -77.85 -81.00
C TYR A 645 18.70 -79.23 -80.75
N THR A 646 18.81 -80.14 -81.72
CA THR A 646 18.29 -81.53 -81.62
C THR A 646 18.84 -82.31 -80.42
N THR A 647 19.96 -81.87 -79.86
CA THR A 647 20.59 -82.46 -78.66
C THR A 647 20.14 -81.81 -77.35
N ASP A 648 19.37 -80.71 -77.40
CA ASP A 648 18.98 -79.98 -76.21
C ASP A 648 17.78 -80.66 -75.53
N VAL A 649 17.79 -80.64 -74.20
CA VAL A 649 16.72 -81.21 -73.36
C VAL A 649 15.99 -80.14 -72.54
N TYR A 650 16.38 -78.87 -72.72
CA TYR A 650 15.72 -77.71 -72.13
C TYR A 650 15.63 -76.59 -73.17
N ALA A 651 14.45 -75.99 -73.33
CA ALA A 651 14.32 -74.69 -73.96
C ALA A 651 14.69 -73.60 -72.96
N LYS A 652 15.59 -72.71 -73.36
CA LYS A 652 16.07 -71.61 -72.52
C LYS A 652 15.76 -70.30 -73.20
N GLY A 653 15.75 -69.22 -72.44
CA GLY A 653 15.45 -67.90 -72.98
C GLY A 653 15.36 -66.85 -71.89
N THR A 654 14.87 -65.66 -72.26
CA THR A 654 14.66 -64.56 -71.31
C THR A 654 13.20 -64.14 -71.25
N ALA A 655 12.75 -63.66 -70.10
CA ALA A 655 11.39 -63.20 -69.87
C ALA A 655 11.43 -62.06 -68.84
N THR A 656 11.94 -60.90 -69.27
CA THR A 656 12.14 -59.74 -68.38
C THR A 656 10.82 -59.24 -67.78
N GLY A 657 10.79 -59.10 -66.45
CA GLY A 657 9.59 -58.68 -65.71
C GLY A 657 8.60 -59.81 -65.42
N ALA A 658 8.87 -61.03 -65.89
CA ALA A 658 8.06 -62.19 -65.56
C ALA A 658 8.61 -62.94 -64.34
N SER A 659 7.71 -63.59 -63.60
CA SER A 659 8.02 -64.54 -62.52
C SER A 659 8.01 -65.99 -63.01
N LYS A 660 7.27 -66.29 -64.08
CA LYS A 660 7.11 -67.64 -64.65
C LYS A 660 7.03 -67.60 -66.18
N VAL A 661 7.33 -68.72 -66.82
CA VAL A 661 7.06 -69.01 -68.23
C VAL A 661 6.26 -70.29 -68.40
N THR A 662 5.54 -70.41 -69.51
CA THR A 662 4.73 -71.57 -69.87
C THR A 662 5.13 -72.09 -71.25
N LEU A 663 5.52 -73.37 -71.37
CA LEU A 663 5.81 -74.06 -72.62
C LEU A 663 4.52 -74.59 -73.25
N TYR A 664 4.40 -74.40 -74.57
CA TYR A 664 3.36 -74.93 -75.42
C TYR A 664 3.96 -75.77 -76.55
N VAL A 665 3.47 -77.00 -76.73
CA VAL A 665 3.84 -77.87 -77.85
C VAL A 665 2.56 -78.26 -78.56
N ASN A 666 2.52 -78.13 -79.89
CA ASN A 666 1.30 -78.32 -80.70
C ASN A 666 0.08 -77.50 -80.17
N GLY A 667 0.33 -76.29 -79.66
CA GLY A 667 -0.70 -75.36 -79.17
C GLY A 667 -1.21 -75.60 -77.74
N LYS A 668 -0.85 -76.72 -77.09
CA LYS A 668 -1.28 -77.05 -75.72
C LYS A 668 -0.23 -76.66 -74.69
N ALA A 669 -0.63 -76.07 -73.55
CA ALA A 669 0.27 -75.81 -72.43
C ALA A 669 0.74 -77.14 -71.83
N VAL A 670 2.07 -77.33 -71.77
CA VAL A 670 2.71 -78.58 -71.36
C VAL A 670 3.34 -78.45 -69.98
N ARG A 671 4.02 -77.33 -69.70
CA ARG A 671 4.80 -77.14 -68.48
C ARG A 671 4.93 -75.67 -68.15
N THR A 672 5.08 -75.33 -66.87
CA THR A 672 5.53 -74.01 -66.42
C THR A 672 6.90 -74.09 -65.76
N ALA A 673 7.69 -73.02 -65.85
CA ALA A 673 8.96 -72.89 -65.15
C ALA A 673 9.08 -71.50 -64.51
N ALA A 674 9.84 -71.38 -63.43
CA ALA A 674 10.17 -70.08 -62.86
C ALA A 674 11.13 -69.32 -63.79
N VAL A 675 11.01 -67.99 -63.77
CA VAL A 675 12.00 -67.08 -64.34
C VAL A 675 12.92 -66.65 -63.21
N ASN A 676 14.22 -66.78 -63.41
CA ASN A 676 15.21 -66.39 -62.43
C ASN A 676 15.28 -64.86 -62.31
N ALA A 677 15.90 -64.36 -61.23
CA ALA A 677 16.01 -62.92 -60.97
C ALA A 677 16.74 -62.13 -62.08
N ASP A 678 17.56 -62.79 -62.89
CA ASP A 678 18.24 -62.24 -64.06
C ASP A 678 17.36 -62.22 -65.33
N GLY A 679 16.10 -62.66 -65.22
CA GLY A 679 15.16 -62.76 -66.34
C GLY A 679 15.35 -64.03 -67.18
N ASN A 680 16.31 -64.90 -66.87
CA ASN A 680 16.52 -66.13 -67.61
C ASN A 680 15.55 -67.23 -67.17
N TYR A 681 15.10 -68.07 -68.11
CA TYR A 681 14.36 -69.29 -67.80
C TYR A 681 14.98 -70.51 -68.47
N SER A 682 14.70 -71.68 -67.89
CA SER A 682 15.02 -72.98 -68.47
C SER A 682 13.85 -73.91 -68.24
N ILE A 683 13.20 -74.35 -69.32
CA ILE A 683 12.03 -75.22 -69.27
C ILE A 683 12.35 -76.56 -69.92
N TYR A 684 12.12 -77.65 -69.19
CA TYR A 684 12.46 -79.00 -69.66
C TYR A 684 11.58 -79.42 -70.84
N THR A 685 12.25 -79.86 -71.92
CA THR A 685 11.67 -80.28 -73.20
C THR A 685 12.10 -81.68 -73.62
N GLY A 686 13.02 -82.33 -72.90
CA GLY A 686 13.62 -83.61 -73.31
C GLY A 686 12.65 -84.79 -73.43
N ASP A 687 11.45 -84.69 -72.85
CA ASP A 687 10.37 -85.66 -73.02
C ASP A 687 9.51 -85.43 -74.27
N GLN A 688 9.75 -84.34 -75.00
CA GLN A 688 9.00 -83.97 -76.21
C GLN A 688 9.70 -84.53 -77.46
N ALA A 689 9.34 -85.75 -77.84
CA ALA A 689 9.96 -86.47 -78.97
C ALA A 689 9.96 -85.67 -80.30
N SER A 690 8.95 -84.83 -80.53
CA SER A 690 8.88 -83.97 -81.72
C SER A 690 10.01 -82.94 -81.78
N LEU A 691 10.63 -82.58 -80.66
CA LEU A 691 11.73 -81.60 -80.59
C LEU A 691 13.13 -82.21 -80.81
N ALA A 692 13.23 -83.51 -81.08
CA ALA A 692 14.50 -84.18 -81.44
C ALA A 692 14.83 -84.11 -82.95
N THR A 693 13.90 -83.60 -83.77
CA THR A 693 14.06 -83.51 -85.23
C THR A 693 14.33 -82.07 -85.64
N ALA A 694 15.41 -81.82 -86.39
CA ALA A 694 15.72 -80.49 -86.90
C ALA A 694 14.57 -79.99 -87.80
N GLY A 695 14.10 -78.76 -87.56
CA GLY A 695 13.01 -78.11 -88.30
C GLY A 695 11.64 -78.07 -87.61
N THR A 696 11.42 -78.74 -86.46
CA THR A 696 10.13 -78.67 -85.72
C THR A 696 10.03 -77.43 -84.83
N THR A 697 8.81 -77.07 -84.38
CA THR A 697 8.55 -75.82 -83.61
C THR A 697 7.81 -76.02 -82.26
N PHE A 698 8.01 -75.11 -81.31
CA PHE A 698 7.29 -75.00 -80.02
C PHE A 698 7.06 -73.53 -79.63
N GLN A 699 6.25 -73.24 -78.60
CA GLN A 699 5.94 -71.87 -78.16
C GLN A 699 6.13 -71.66 -76.64
N ILE A 700 6.41 -70.43 -76.20
CA ILE A 700 6.55 -70.06 -74.77
C ILE A 700 5.86 -68.71 -74.50
N SER A 701 5.10 -68.58 -73.40
CA SER A 701 4.63 -67.27 -72.84
C SER A 701 5.26 -67.00 -71.47
N ALA A 702 5.14 -65.77 -70.96
CA ALA A 702 5.64 -65.36 -69.65
C ALA A 702 4.55 -64.70 -68.80
N SER A 703 4.64 -64.74 -67.46
CA SER A 703 3.67 -64.11 -66.56
C SER A 703 4.36 -63.44 -65.37
N ASN A 704 3.90 -62.25 -64.95
CA ASN A 704 4.46 -61.51 -63.81
C ASN A 704 4.02 -62.13 -62.46
N THR A 705 4.45 -61.53 -61.34
CA THR A 705 4.11 -62.02 -59.98
C THR A 705 2.61 -61.87 -59.65
N ALA A 706 1.93 -60.92 -60.31
CA ALA A 706 0.49 -60.72 -60.22
C ALA A 706 -0.32 -61.69 -61.10
N GLY A 707 0.35 -62.56 -61.88
CA GLY A 707 -0.29 -63.57 -62.72
C GLY A 707 -0.76 -63.06 -64.09
N VAL A 708 -0.41 -61.84 -64.49
CA VAL A 708 -0.75 -61.27 -65.81
C VAL A 708 0.19 -61.88 -66.87
N GLU A 709 -0.38 -62.50 -67.92
CA GLU A 709 0.34 -63.24 -68.98
C GLU A 709 0.70 -62.35 -70.20
N SER A 710 1.85 -62.62 -70.82
CA SER A 710 2.34 -61.99 -72.04
C SER A 710 1.90 -62.74 -73.31
N THR A 711 2.16 -62.15 -74.48
CA THR A 711 2.00 -62.84 -75.77
C THR A 711 3.04 -63.97 -75.95
N LYS A 712 2.71 -65.04 -76.71
CA LYS A 712 3.55 -66.23 -76.94
C LYS A 712 4.64 -66.01 -78.00
N THR A 713 5.81 -66.63 -77.81
CA THR A 713 6.95 -66.66 -78.75
C THR A 713 7.17 -68.07 -79.31
N THR A 714 7.58 -68.21 -80.57
CA THR A 714 7.81 -69.51 -81.25
C THR A 714 9.31 -69.82 -81.40
N GLY A 715 9.74 -71.04 -81.07
CA GLY A 715 11.11 -71.56 -81.25
C GLY A 715 11.16 -72.71 -82.28
N THR A 716 12.30 -72.86 -82.98
CA THR A 716 12.54 -73.90 -84.02
C THR A 716 13.80 -74.72 -83.71
N VAL A 717 13.78 -76.03 -83.97
CA VAL A 717 14.89 -76.96 -83.65
C VAL A 717 16.01 -76.96 -84.73
N LYS A 718 17.29 -76.87 -84.33
CA LYS A 718 18.51 -76.75 -85.19
C LYS A 718 19.53 -77.93 -85.03
N SER A 719 20.52 -78.04 -85.93
CA SER A 719 21.69 -78.98 -85.81
C SER A 719 22.95 -78.29 -85.24
N LYS A 720 23.86 -79.01 -84.55
CA LYS A 720 24.98 -78.43 -83.77
C LYS A 720 26.38 -78.71 -84.37
N LEU A 721 27.16 -77.66 -84.70
CA LEU A 721 28.56 -77.73 -85.22
C LEU A 721 29.59 -77.35 -84.14
N THR A 722 30.84 -77.85 -84.23
CA THR A 722 31.95 -77.47 -83.31
C THR A 722 33.04 -76.64 -83.99
N ALA A 723 33.77 -75.83 -83.20
CA ALA A 723 34.77 -74.89 -83.69
C ALA A 723 35.91 -75.59 -84.43
N PRO A 724 36.44 -74.99 -85.52
CA PRO A 724 37.63 -75.51 -86.18
C PRO A 724 38.87 -75.33 -85.30
N VAL A 725 39.90 -76.15 -85.48
CA VAL A 725 41.21 -75.97 -84.84
C VAL A 725 42.07 -75.03 -85.69
N ILE A 726 42.89 -74.16 -85.08
CA ILE A 726 43.85 -73.27 -85.77
C ILE A 726 45.28 -73.60 -85.31
N ASN A 727 46.21 -73.76 -86.25
CA ASN A 727 47.62 -73.97 -85.96
C ASN A 727 48.34 -72.67 -85.50
N LYS A 728 49.53 -72.76 -84.89
CA LYS A 728 50.34 -71.58 -84.45
C LYS A 728 50.57 -70.59 -85.60
N TYR A 729 50.41 -69.30 -85.32
CA TYR A 729 50.51 -68.20 -86.30
C TYR A 729 51.41 -67.07 -85.80
N VAL A 730 52.41 -66.67 -86.59
CA VAL A 730 53.30 -65.52 -86.32
C VAL A 730 53.11 -64.41 -87.35
N ALA A 731 53.57 -63.20 -87.05
CA ALA A 731 53.32 -62.00 -87.86
C ALA A 731 53.80 -62.08 -89.33
N THR A 732 54.61 -63.08 -89.68
CA THR A 732 55.16 -63.30 -91.03
C THR A 732 54.46 -64.41 -91.82
N ASP A 733 53.45 -65.09 -91.27
CA ASP A 733 52.77 -66.22 -91.95
C ASP A 733 51.76 -65.75 -93.03
N ALA A 734 51.70 -66.43 -94.18
CA ALA A 734 50.82 -66.07 -95.30
C ALA A 734 49.44 -66.75 -95.31
N TYR A 735 49.27 -67.85 -94.56
CA TYR A 735 48.02 -68.61 -94.47
C TYR A 735 47.79 -69.08 -93.03
N ALA A 736 46.53 -69.04 -92.59
CA ALA A 736 46.09 -69.79 -91.42
C ALA A 736 45.59 -71.18 -91.85
N ARG A 737 45.89 -72.20 -91.04
CA ARG A 737 45.59 -73.62 -91.36
C ARG A 737 45.02 -74.34 -90.14
N GLY A 738 44.25 -75.41 -90.38
CA GLY A 738 43.78 -76.31 -89.34
C GLY A 738 42.72 -77.33 -89.79
N THR A 739 41.82 -77.74 -88.89
CA THR A 739 40.77 -78.75 -89.14
C THR A 739 39.39 -78.27 -88.72
N ALA A 740 38.31 -78.77 -89.32
CA ALA A 740 36.91 -78.44 -89.06
C ALA A 740 36.07 -79.69 -88.74
N SER A 741 34.94 -79.49 -88.06
CA SER A 741 34.10 -80.57 -87.51
C SER A 741 33.20 -81.25 -88.54
N ALA A 742 32.81 -82.52 -88.28
CA ALA A 742 31.94 -83.29 -89.17
C ALA A 742 30.63 -82.55 -89.47
N GLY A 743 30.21 -82.55 -90.75
CA GLY A 743 29.07 -81.76 -91.23
C GLY A 743 29.43 -80.36 -91.75
N SER A 744 30.64 -79.86 -91.45
CA SER A 744 31.17 -78.61 -92.03
C SER A 744 31.45 -78.77 -93.53
N LYS A 745 31.10 -77.75 -94.31
CA LYS A 745 31.33 -77.64 -95.76
C LYS A 745 32.28 -76.50 -96.11
N GLN A 746 32.32 -75.45 -95.30
CA GLN A 746 33.18 -74.27 -95.51
C GLN A 746 33.78 -73.80 -94.19
N VAL A 747 34.92 -73.09 -94.23
CA VAL A 747 35.42 -72.25 -93.14
C VAL A 747 35.35 -70.78 -93.51
N VAL A 748 35.27 -69.92 -92.51
CA VAL A 748 35.22 -68.46 -92.70
C VAL A 748 36.30 -67.81 -91.84
N LEU A 749 37.19 -67.02 -92.46
CA LEU A 749 38.17 -66.19 -91.76
C LEU A 749 37.52 -64.89 -91.30
N TYR A 750 37.79 -64.54 -90.06
CA TYR A 750 37.38 -63.30 -89.43
C TYR A 750 38.59 -62.52 -88.93
N VAL A 751 38.66 -61.25 -89.31
CA VAL A 751 39.59 -60.27 -88.74
C VAL A 751 38.71 -59.14 -88.20
N ASP A 752 38.91 -58.77 -86.93
CA ASP A 752 38.02 -57.85 -86.18
C ASP A 752 36.54 -58.25 -86.18
N GLY A 753 36.28 -59.56 -86.18
CA GLY A 753 34.92 -60.07 -86.21
C GLY A 753 34.19 -59.92 -87.56
N LYS A 754 34.82 -59.28 -88.57
CA LYS A 754 34.28 -59.21 -89.94
C LYS A 754 34.71 -60.42 -90.75
N ALA A 755 33.74 -61.06 -91.42
CA ALA A 755 34.04 -62.14 -92.37
C ALA A 755 34.85 -61.57 -93.54
N ILE A 756 36.07 -62.06 -93.70
CA ILE A 756 36.99 -61.62 -94.74
C ILE A 756 36.84 -62.49 -95.98
N ARG A 757 36.83 -63.80 -95.81
CA ARG A 757 36.66 -64.77 -96.91
C ARG A 757 36.24 -66.13 -96.39
N THR A 758 35.73 -66.96 -97.30
CA THR A 758 35.43 -68.37 -97.05
C THR A 758 36.38 -69.27 -97.81
N ALA A 759 36.68 -70.46 -97.27
CA ALA A 759 37.40 -71.52 -97.95
C ALA A 759 36.64 -72.84 -97.80
N GLY A 760 36.78 -73.76 -98.75
CA GLY A 760 36.21 -75.10 -98.63
C GLY A 760 36.85 -75.89 -97.49
N VAL A 761 36.06 -76.74 -96.84
CA VAL A 761 36.59 -77.81 -95.97
C VAL A 761 36.76 -79.05 -96.83
N ASN A 762 37.97 -79.61 -96.83
CA ASN A 762 38.26 -80.84 -97.55
C ASN A 762 37.45 -82.02 -96.98
N ALA A 763 37.29 -83.10 -97.75
CA ALA A 763 36.53 -84.28 -97.31
C ALA A 763 37.12 -84.94 -96.05
N ASP A 764 38.42 -84.74 -95.78
CA ASP A 764 39.12 -85.20 -94.58
C ASP A 764 38.99 -84.24 -93.37
N GLY A 765 38.30 -83.11 -93.54
CA GLY A 765 38.09 -82.10 -92.50
C GLY A 765 39.18 -81.04 -92.40
N THR A 766 40.22 -81.04 -93.23
CA THR A 766 41.28 -80.00 -93.20
C THR A 766 40.88 -78.72 -93.94
N TYR A 767 41.48 -77.58 -93.57
CA TYR A 767 41.33 -76.31 -94.29
C TYR A 767 42.63 -75.49 -94.30
N ALA A 768 42.77 -74.64 -95.32
CA ALA A 768 43.75 -73.56 -95.40
C ALA A 768 43.08 -72.28 -95.90
N ILE A 769 43.32 -71.16 -95.24
CA ILE A 769 42.70 -69.87 -95.58
C ILE A 769 43.75 -68.76 -95.62
N TYR A 770 43.76 -67.99 -96.71
CA TYR A 770 44.78 -66.97 -96.97
C TYR A 770 44.64 -65.77 -96.04
N THR A 771 45.75 -65.35 -95.43
CA THR A 771 45.83 -64.25 -94.43
C THR A 771 46.86 -63.17 -94.77
N GLY A 772 47.73 -63.40 -95.76
CA GLY A 772 48.90 -62.55 -96.00
C GLY A 772 48.61 -61.10 -96.41
N ASP A 773 47.39 -60.79 -96.85
CA ASP A 773 46.95 -59.44 -97.18
C ASP A 773 46.33 -58.69 -95.98
N GLN A 774 46.24 -59.33 -94.81
CA GLN A 774 45.64 -58.75 -93.62
C GLN A 774 46.70 -58.06 -92.76
N ALA A 775 46.84 -56.74 -92.93
CA ALA A 775 47.81 -55.91 -92.19
C ALA A 775 47.74 -56.08 -90.66
N LYS A 776 46.55 -56.37 -90.11
CA LYS A 776 46.39 -56.64 -88.67
C LYS A 776 47.08 -57.92 -88.22
N LEU A 777 47.19 -58.91 -89.07
CA LEU A 777 47.85 -60.17 -88.74
C LEU A 777 49.37 -60.08 -88.84
N ALA A 778 49.90 -58.91 -89.26
CA ALA A 778 51.31 -58.55 -89.15
C ALA A 778 51.69 -57.91 -87.80
N THR A 779 50.73 -57.63 -86.90
CA THR A 779 51.00 -57.02 -85.59
C THR A 779 50.78 -58.02 -84.47
N ALA A 780 51.79 -58.17 -83.64
CA ALA A 780 51.81 -59.10 -82.54
C ALA A 780 50.85 -58.71 -81.39
N GLY A 781 50.19 -59.70 -80.80
CA GLY A 781 49.05 -59.55 -79.88
C GLY A 781 47.70 -59.54 -80.58
N ASN A 782 47.64 -59.23 -81.89
CA ASN A 782 46.38 -59.25 -82.61
C ASN A 782 45.85 -60.66 -82.75
N THR A 783 44.54 -60.76 -82.91
CA THR A 783 43.86 -62.03 -83.08
C THR A 783 43.10 -62.08 -84.39
N PHE A 784 42.94 -63.28 -84.91
CA PHE A 784 41.99 -63.59 -85.96
C PHE A 784 41.15 -64.78 -85.52
N GLN A 785 40.05 -64.98 -86.21
CA GLN A 785 39.09 -66.02 -85.88
C GLN A 785 38.77 -66.85 -87.11
N ILE A 786 38.48 -68.14 -86.93
CA ILE A 786 38.01 -69.02 -87.99
C ILE A 786 36.81 -69.81 -87.47
N SER A 787 35.72 -69.84 -88.21
CA SER A 787 34.58 -70.74 -87.98
C SER A 787 34.41 -71.72 -89.14
N SER A 788 33.47 -72.66 -89.00
CA SER A 788 33.01 -73.54 -90.08
C SER A 788 31.50 -73.41 -90.30
N LYS A 789 31.01 -73.72 -91.50
CA LYS A 789 29.58 -73.68 -91.85
C LYS A 789 29.08 -75.01 -92.41
N ASP A 790 27.85 -75.41 -92.08
CA ASP A 790 27.17 -76.56 -92.70
C ASP A 790 26.42 -76.19 -93.99
N ALA A 791 25.70 -77.15 -94.56
CA ALA A 791 24.91 -76.97 -95.79
C ALA A 791 23.68 -76.06 -95.62
N ALA A 792 23.15 -75.92 -94.41
CA ALA A 792 22.04 -75.01 -94.09
C ALA A 792 22.54 -73.58 -93.78
N GLY A 793 23.85 -73.36 -93.82
CA GLY A 793 24.49 -72.09 -93.50
C GLY A 793 24.66 -71.83 -92.02
N ASN A 794 24.37 -72.82 -91.15
CA ASN A 794 24.63 -72.71 -89.72
C ASN A 794 26.15 -72.65 -89.52
N GLU A 795 26.58 -71.77 -88.64
CA GLU A 795 27.99 -71.51 -88.39
C GLU A 795 28.40 -72.07 -87.03
N SER A 796 29.57 -72.69 -86.97
CA SER A 796 30.17 -73.18 -85.74
C SER A 796 30.76 -72.04 -84.92
N PRO A 797 31.05 -72.26 -83.62
CA PRO A 797 31.80 -71.28 -82.85
C PRO A 797 33.15 -70.98 -83.52
N LYS A 798 33.58 -69.72 -83.44
CA LYS A 798 34.87 -69.27 -83.97
C LYS A 798 36.00 -69.76 -83.06
N ALA A 799 37.02 -70.40 -83.62
CA ALA A 799 38.30 -70.53 -82.96
C ALA A 799 39.14 -69.27 -83.16
N THR A 800 39.97 -68.93 -82.19
CA THR A 800 40.82 -67.73 -82.21
C THR A 800 42.28 -68.11 -82.36
N GLY A 801 42.96 -67.55 -83.35
CA GLY A 801 44.42 -67.54 -83.46
C GLY A 801 44.96 -66.19 -82.97
N THR A 802 46.08 -66.21 -82.23
CA THR A 802 46.75 -64.99 -81.72
C THR A 802 48.14 -64.86 -82.32
N VAL A 803 48.44 -63.68 -82.84
CA VAL A 803 49.78 -63.24 -83.23
C VAL A 803 50.56 -62.90 -81.94
N VAL A 804 51.87 -63.18 -81.80
CA VAL A 804 52.60 -63.13 -80.50
C VAL A 804 53.78 -62.09 -80.45
N SER A 805 54.01 -61.29 -79.34
CA SER A 805 54.82 -59.99 -79.21
C SER A 805 55.94 -59.86 -78.07
N VAL A 806 56.62 -58.68 -77.84
CA VAL A 806 57.77 -58.33 -76.86
C VAL A 806 57.59 -56.94 -76.07
N LEU A 807 58.18 -56.68 -74.85
CA LEU A 807 57.95 -55.57 -73.80
C LEU A 807 58.72 -54.19 -73.90
N ALA A 808 58.21 -53.06 -73.31
CA ALA A 808 58.71 -51.64 -73.45
C ALA A 808 59.55 -51.02 -72.26
N ALA A 809 60.14 -49.80 -72.41
CA ALA A 809 61.17 -49.16 -71.51
C ALA A 809 60.67 -48.11 -70.46
N PRO A 810 61.38 -47.87 -69.32
CA PRO A 810 60.98 -46.94 -68.22
C PRO A 810 61.41 -45.45 -68.39
N THR A 811 61.05 -44.56 -67.45
CA THR A 811 61.49 -43.15 -67.39
C THR A 811 62.32 -42.84 -66.15
N ILE A 812 63.35 -42.01 -66.27
CA ILE A 812 64.30 -41.68 -65.19
C ILE A 812 64.22 -40.17 -64.89
N ALA A 813 64.08 -39.79 -63.62
CA ALA A 813 64.09 -38.41 -63.16
C ALA A 813 65.49 -37.78 -63.27
N THR A 814 65.55 -36.45 -63.29
CA THR A 814 66.83 -35.71 -63.38
C THR A 814 67.75 -36.09 -62.21
N TYR A 815 69.00 -36.39 -62.54
CA TYR A 815 70.00 -36.90 -61.60
C TYR A 815 71.19 -35.96 -61.56
N TYR A 816 71.61 -35.50 -60.39
CA TYR A 816 72.71 -34.57 -60.18
C TYR A 816 73.95 -35.25 -59.58
N THR A 817 75.13 -34.64 -59.74
CA THR A 817 76.43 -35.18 -59.28
C THR A 817 76.52 -35.49 -57.78
N THR A 818 75.65 -34.90 -56.98
CA THR A 818 75.57 -35.10 -55.53
C THR A 818 74.45 -36.06 -55.11
N ASP A 819 73.63 -36.54 -56.04
CA ASP A 819 72.56 -37.48 -55.74
C ASP A 819 73.14 -38.87 -55.49
N VAL A 820 72.53 -39.60 -54.55
CA VAL A 820 72.94 -40.96 -54.14
C VAL A 820 71.91 -42.03 -54.52
N TYR A 821 70.77 -41.62 -55.09
CA TYR A 821 69.73 -42.51 -55.64
C TYR A 821 69.22 -41.98 -56.98
N ALA A 822 69.08 -42.86 -57.97
CA ALA A 822 68.33 -42.56 -59.17
C ALA A 822 66.85 -42.92 -58.97
N THR A 823 65.95 -42.02 -59.35
CA THR A 823 64.51 -42.21 -59.19
C THR A 823 63.78 -42.07 -60.53
N GLY A 824 62.55 -42.54 -60.63
CA GLY A 824 61.79 -42.45 -61.89
C GLY A 824 60.48 -43.24 -61.85
N THR A 825 59.90 -43.49 -63.03
CA THR A 825 58.64 -44.26 -63.17
C THR A 825 58.74 -45.36 -64.22
N THR A 826 57.84 -46.35 -64.17
CA THR A 826 57.84 -47.50 -65.09
C THR A 826 56.52 -47.67 -65.85
N PRO A 827 56.52 -48.32 -67.04
CA PRO A 827 55.30 -48.71 -67.74
C PRO A 827 54.51 -49.76 -66.95
N ALA A 828 53.21 -49.82 -67.18
CA ALA A 828 52.35 -50.79 -66.54
C ALA A 828 52.82 -52.24 -66.80
N GLY A 829 52.87 -53.05 -65.75
CA GLY A 829 53.31 -54.46 -65.81
C GLY A 829 54.76 -54.70 -65.37
N ALA A 830 55.56 -53.65 -65.17
CA ALA A 830 56.87 -53.78 -64.54
C ALA A 830 56.73 -53.97 -63.02
N THR A 831 57.35 -55.01 -62.47
CA THR A 831 57.40 -55.27 -61.02
C THR A 831 58.74 -54.87 -60.41
N LYS A 832 59.79 -54.83 -61.24
CA LYS A 832 61.14 -54.41 -60.87
C LYS A 832 61.73 -53.54 -61.97
N VAL A 833 62.73 -52.74 -61.59
CA VAL A 833 63.66 -52.11 -62.53
C VAL A 833 65.05 -52.68 -62.35
N ALA A 834 65.80 -52.72 -63.45
CA ALA A 834 67.17 -53.20 -63.50
C ALA A 834 68.11 -52.04 -63.88
N LEU A 835 69.05 -51.69 -63.01
CA LEU A 835 70.08 -50.68 -63.30
C LEU A 835 71.24 -51.31 -64.06
N TYR A 836 71.66 -50.62 -65.12
CA TYR A 836 72.86 -50.91 -65.89
C TYR A 836 73.76 -49.67 -65.91
N VAL A 837 75.04 -49.88 -65.64
CA VAL A 837 76.09 -48.86 -65.80
C VAL A 837 77.11 -49.45 -66.77
N ASP A 838 77.47 -48.69 -67.81
CA ASP A 838 78.28 -49.17 -68.95
C ASP A 838 77.73 -50.46 -69.60
N GLY A 839 76.40 -50.61 -69.69
CA GLY A 839 75.75 -51.79 -70.26
C GLY A 839 75.82 -53.06 -69.40
N LYS A 840 76.45 -52.98 -68.21
CA LYS A 840 76.53 -54.10 -67.26
C LYS A 840 75.44 -53.98 -66.20
N PHE A 841 74.74 -55.08 -65.96
CA PHE A 841 73.75 -55.16 -64.89
C PHE A 841 74.40 -54.91 -63.52
N VAL A 842 73.84 -54.01 -62.74
CA VAL A 842 74.30 -53.64 -61.40
C VAL A 842 73.38 -54.25 -60.35
N ARG A 843 72.11 -53.84 -60.33
CA ARG A 843 71.13 -54.29 -59.33
C ARG A 843 69.69 -54.11 -59.78
N TYR A 844 68.79 -54.76 -59.06
CA TYR A 844 67.36 -54.50 -59.15
C TYR A 844 66.90 -53.51 -58.08
N ALA A 845 65.81 -52.82 -58.35
CA ALA A 845 64.99 -52.16 -57.34
C ALA A 845 63.52 -52.52 -57.56
N THR A 846 62.78 -52.62 -56.46
CA THR A 846 61.33 -52.79 -56.49
C THR A 846 60.66 -51.51 -56.95
N VAL A 847 59.59 -51.69 -57.72
CA VAL A 847 58.72 -50.58 -58.13
C VAL A 847 57.55 -50.53 -57.15
N THR A 848 57.31 -49.35 -56.56
CA THR A 848 56.19 -49.11 -55.66
C THR A 848 55.38 -47.93 -56.21
N ASP A 849 54.09 -48.14 -56.42
CA ASP A 849 53.17 -47.18 -57.06
C ASP A 849 53.68 -46.62 -58.39
N GLY A 850 54.27 -47.50 -59.21
CA GLY A 850 54.82 -47.15 -60.52
C GLY A 850 56.09 -46.29 -60.45
N LYS A 851 56.61 -46.02 -59.26
CA LYS A 851 57.85 -45.27 -59.02
C LYS A 851 58.96 -46.20 -58.55
N PHE A 852 60.20 -45.84 -58.88
CA PHE A 852 61.37 -46.53 -58.35
C PHE A 852 62.34 -45.53 -57.71
N SER A 853 63.11 -46.04 -56.75
CA SER A 853 64.32 -45.43 -56.22
C SER A 853 65.38 -46.52 -56.16
N ILE A 854 66.49 -46.32 -56.88
CA ILE A 854 67.59 -47.28 -56.97
C ILE A 854 68.88 -46.62 -56.51
N TYR A 855 69.56 -47.25 -55.55
CA TYR A 855 70.78 -46.71 -54.98
C TYR A 855 71.90 -46.69 -56.02
N THR A 856 72.53 -45.52 -56.16
CA THR A 856 73.60 -45.22 -57.13
C THR A 856 74.83 -44.61 -56.48
N GLY A 857 74.79 -44.27 -55.18
CA GLY A 857 75.87 -43.57 -54.48
C GLY A 857 77.20 -44.33 -54.41
N ASP A 858 77.20 -45.64 -54.62
CA ASP A 858 78.42 -46.45 -54.74
C ASP A 858 79.01 -46.49 -56.16
N GLN A 859 78.33 -45.88 -57.14
CA GLN A 859 78.78 -45.81 -58.53
C GLN A 859 79.55 -44.51 -58.76
N ALA A 860 80.86 -44.55 -58.55
CA ALA A 860 81.75 -43.38 -58.66
C ALA A 860 81.61 -42.60 -59.99
N LYS A 861 81.26 -43.28 -61.10
CA LYS A 861 81.00 -42.63 -62.40
C LYS A 861 79.80 -41.71 -62.38
N LEU A 862 78.80 -41.97 -61.54
CA LEU A 862 77.60 -41.14 -61.46
C LEU A 862 77.80 -39.88 -60.62
N ALA A 863 78.97 -39.70 -60.00
CA ALA A 863 79.36 -38.45 -59.34
C ALA A 863 79.98 -37.41 -60.31
N THR A 864 80.11 -37.73 -61.61
CA THR A 864 80.69 -36.82 -62.62
C THR A 864 79.63 -36.40 -63.63
N ALA A 865 79.42 -35.09 -63.80
CA ALA A 865 78.46 -34.55 -64.75
C ALA A 865 78.82 -34.95 -66.19
N GLY A 866 77.81 -35.32 -66.99
CA GLY A 866 77.96 -35.77 -68.37
C GLY A 866 78.01 -37.30 -68.55
N ASN A 867 78.26 -38.08 -67.49
CA ASN A 867 78.19 -39.55 -67.57
C ASN A 867 76.73 -40.04 -67.66
N SER A 868 76.53 -41.27 -68.15
CA SER A 868 75.19 -41.86 -68.31
C SER A 868 75.04 -43.25 -67.70
N PHE A 869 73.79 -43.62 -67.42
CA PHE A 869 73.38 -44.95 -66.94
C PHE A 869 72.04 -45.34 -67.55
N GLN A 870 71.69 -46.63 -67.49
CA GLN A 870 70.48 -47.16 -68.09
C GLN A 870 69.62 -47.94 -67.09
N ILE A 871 68.31 -47.94 -67.29
CA ILE A 871 67.35 -48.69 -66.49
C ILE A 871 66.35 -49.43 -67.40
N ALA A 872 66.11 -50.71 -67.12
CA ALA A 872 65.15 -51.55 -67.85
C ALA A 872 63.95 -51.95 -66.97
N SER A 873 62.78 -52.15 -67.59
CA SER A 873 61.60 -52.69 -66.93
C SER A 873 61.59 -54.22 -66.95
N VAL A 874 61.16 -54.83 -65.84
CA VAL A 874 61.08 -56.29 -65.68
C VAL A 874 59.70 -56.68 -65.20
N ASP A 875 59.03 -57.56 -65.95
CA ASP A 875 57.69 -58.03 -65.59
C ASP A 875 57.70 -59.05 -64.44
N ALA A 876 56.51 -59.45 -63.96
CA ALA A 876 56.37 -60.41 -62.86
C ALA A 876 56.95 -61.81 -63.17
N LYS A 877 57.13 -62.14 -64.47
CA LYS A 877 57.68 -63.42 -64.93
C LYS A 877 59.19 -63.37 -65.14
N GLY A 878 59.81 -62.20 -65.00
CA GLY A 878 61.24 -61.98 -65.22
C GLY A 878 61.61 -61.65 -66.66
N THR A 879 60.64 -61.38 -67.54
CA THR A 879 60.91 -60.93 -68.91
C THR A 879 61.46 -59.51 -68.88
N ILE A 880 62.66 -59.30 -69.44
CA ILE A 880 63.28 -57.97 -69.53
C ILE A 880 62.79 -57.28 -70.81
N GLY A 881 62.21 -56.09 -70.64
CA GLY A 881 61.78 -55.23 -71.74
C GLY A 881 62.91 -54.33 -72.28
N ASN A 882 62.55 -53.37 -73.12
CA ASN A 882 63.48 -52.36 -73.62
C ASN A 882 64.10 -51.48 -72.48
N MET A 883 65.25 -50.84 -72.72
CA MET A 883 66.00 -50.02 -71.73
C MET A 883 65.88 -48.51 -71.96
N ALA A 884 65.97 -47.70 -70.91
CA ALA A 884 66.02 -46.22 -70.94
C ALA A 884 67.34 -45.68 -70.39
N THR A 885 67.81 -44.52 -70.87
CA THR A 885 69.12 -43.93 -70.52
C THR A 885 68.97 -42.56 -69.88
N ALA A 886 69.78 -42.24 -68.86
CA ALA A 886 69.86 -40.93 -68.20
C ALA A 886 71.29 -40.40 -68.10
N THR A 887 71.45 -39.07 -68.12
CA THR A 887 72.75 -38.37 -68.03
C THR A 887 72.83 -37.52 -66.76
N VAL A 888 73.95 -37.62 -66.04
CA VAL A 888 74.22 -36.90 -64.78
C VAL A 888 74.42 -35.40 -65.04
N GLN A 889 73.73 -34.56 -64.26
CA GLN A 889 73.76 -33.09 -64.32
C GLN A 889 74.62 -32.48 -63.20
N ALA A 890 75.10 -31.25 -63.36
CA ALA A 890 75.82 -30.51 -62.30
C ALA A 890 74.85 -29.90 -61.26
N ASP A 891 75.19 -29.95 -59.97
CA ASP A 891 74.32 -29.47 -58.87
C ASP A 891 74.46 -27.95 -58.60
N ASN A 892 73.44 -27.17 -58.98
CA ASN A 892 73.38 -25.71 -58.79
C ASN A 892 72.36 -25.26 -57.72
N ARG A 893 71.88 -26.15 -56.85
CA ARG A 893 70.79 -25.85 -55.89
C ARG A 893 71.10 -24.69 -54.92
N ALA A 894 72.37 -24.48 -54.56
CA ALA A 894 72.79 -23.40 -53.66
C ALA A 894 72.52 -21.98 -54.23
N ALA A 895 72.49 -21.82 -55.56
CA ALA A 895 72.28 -20.53 -56.21
C ALA A 895 70.82 -20.03 -56.08
N TYR A 896 69.85 -20.89 -55.75
CA TYR A 896 68.42 -20.55 -55.78
C TYR A 896 67.75 -20.54 -54.39
N GLN A 897 68.51 -20.33 -53.33
CA GLN A 897 67.96 -20.22 -51.96
C GLN A 897 67.12 -18.94 -51.79
N LEU A 898 66.08 -18.98 -50.96
CA LEU A 898 65.18 -17.84 -50.72
C LEU A 898 64.69 -17.85 -49.27
N THR A 899 64.67 -16.69 -48.61
CA THR A 899 64.17 -16.52 -47.23
C THR A 899 63.26 -15.30 -47.14
N ALA A 900 62.40 -15.22 -46.10
CA ALA A 900 61.58 -14.06 -45.80
C ALA A 900 61.44 -13.84 -44.28
N THR A 901 61.50 -12.59 -43.82
CA THR A 901 61.32 -12.16 -42.43
C THR A 901 59.84 -11.94 -42.12
N GLY A 902 59.40 -12.26 -40.90
CA GLY A 902 58.02 -12.03 -40.46
C GLY A 902 57.64 -10.53 -40.40
N PHE A 903 56.34 -10.26 -40.51
CA PHE A 903 55.77 -8.92 -40.66
C PHE A 903 54.92 -8.53 -39.43
N ASN A 904 55.37 -7.55 -38.65
CA ASN A 904 54.61 -7.00 -37.53
C ASN A 904 53.75 -5.82 -38.00
N MET A 905 52.43 -5.98 -37.91
CA MET A 905 51.48 -5.02 -38.46
C MET A 905 51.49 -3.64 -37.77
N ALA A 906 52.02 -3.55 -36.54
CA ALA A 906 52.08 -2.29 -35.80
C ALA A 906 53.27 -1.42 -36.23
N THR A 907 54.39 -2.02 -36.62
CA THR A 907 55.66 -1.33 -36.84
C THR A 907 56.17 -1.41 -38.27
N ASP A 908 55.90 -2.51 -38.95
CA ASP A 908 56.60 -2.84 -40.18
C ASP A 908 55.86 -2.31 -41.41
N GLN A 909 56.64 -1.93 -42.42
CA GLN A 909 56.11 -1.40 -43.68
C GLN A 909 56.33 -2.34 -44.86
N ASN A 910 57.41 -3.13 -44.81
CA ASN A 910 57.85 -4.00 -45.89
C ASN A 910 58.01 -5.44 -45.36
N VAL A 911 57.76 -6.43 -46.23
CA VAL A 911 58.28 -7.78 -46.07
C VAL A 911 59.64 -7.86 -46.74
N SER A 912 60.67 -8.26 -46.00
CA SER A 912 62.05 -8.36 -46.48
C SER A 912 62.60 -9.78 -46.38
N GLY A 913 63.67 -10.07 -47.11
CA GLY A 913 64.35 -11.37 -47.04
C GLY A 913 65.61 -11.41 -47.90
N THR A 914 66.24 -12.57 -47.96
CA THR A 914 67.42 -12.82 -48.81
C THR A 914 67.13 -13.81 -49.93
N ALA A 915 67.83 -13.68 -51.05
CA ALA A 915 67.76 -14.61 -52.16
C ALA A 915 69.16 -14.91 -52.72
N GLY A 916 69.39 -16.16 -53.12
CA GLY A 916 70.65 -16.64 -53.69
C GLY A 916 70.94 -16.03 -55.05
N SER A 917 72.20 -16.12 -55.48
CA SER A 917 72.75 -15.44 -56.67
C SER A 917 72.03 -15.77 -58.00
N GLY A 918 71.25 -16.85 -58.04
CA GLY A 918 70.45 -17.26 -59.19
C GLY A 918 69.03 -16.69 -59.20
N ILE A 919 68.56 -16.01 -58.15
CA ILE A 919 67.26 -15.34 -58.10
C ILE A 919 67.45 -13.84 -58.31
N THR A 920 66.87 -13.31 -59.38
CA THR A 920 67.01 -11.89 -59.75
C THR A 920 65.78 -11.06 -59.40
N ARG A 921 64.62 -11.70 -59.19
CA ARG A 921 63.34 -11.05 -58.89
C ARG A 921 62.51 -11.88 -57.93
N VAL A 922 61.71 -11.22 -57.11
CA VAL A 922 60.76 -11.86 -56.19
C VAL A 922 59.36 -11.25 -56.30
N LYS A 923 58.34 -12.05 -56.01
CA LYS A 923 56.93 -11.62 -55.96
C LYS A 923 56.30 -11.96 -54.62
N ILE A 924 55.51 -11.05 -54.05
CA ILE A 924 54.69 -11.30 -52.86
C ILE A 924 53.29 -11.71 -53.26
N PHE A 925 52.81 -12.75 -52.59
CA PHE A 925 51.47 -13.26 -52.66
C PHE A 925 50.78 -13.05 -51.31
N VAL A 926 49.57 -12.50 -51.33
CA VAL A 926 48.71 -12.40 -50.13
C VAL A 926 47.40 -13.09 -50.46
N ASN A 927 47.09 -14.15 -49.71
CA ASN A 927 45.92 -15.01 -49.92
C ASN A 927 45.86 -15.61 -51.34
N GLY A 928 47.02 -16.00 -51.87
CA GLY A 928 47.17 -16.66 -53.18
C GLY A 928 47.30 -15.71 -54.39
N ASP A 929 47.01 -14.42 -54.23
CA ASP A 929 47.14 -13.43 -55.29
C ASP A 929 48.50 -12.73 -55.27
N VAL A 930 49.11 -12.55 -56.45
CA VAL A 930 50.28 -11.66 -56.59
C VAL A 930 49.85 -10.24 -56.27
N LYS A 931 50.41 -9.64 -55.22
CA LYS A 931 50.16 -8.24 -54.89
C LYS A 931 51.24 -7.33 -55.46
N ARG A 932 52.52 -7.72 -55.35
CA ARG A 932 53.66 -6.91 -55.81
C ARG A 932 54.84 -7.78 -56.22
N GLN A 933 55.80 -7.16 -56.89
CA GLN A 933 57.10 -7.76 -57.21
C GLN A 933 58.22 -6.73 -57.04
N THR A 934 59.44 -7.20 -56.79
CA THR A 934 60.64 -6.37 -56.77
C THR A 934 61.85 -7.15 -57.32
N SER A 935 62.90 -6.44 -57.72
CA SER A 935 64.20 -7.04 -58.03
C SER A 935 64.97 -7.38 -56.75
N VAL A 936 65.78 -8.43 -56.81
CA VAL A 936 66.75 -8.76 -55.76
C VAL A 936 68.04 -7.98 -56.06
N ALA A 937 68.49 -7.18 -55.11
CA ALA A 937 69.75 -6.43 -55.21
C ALA A 937 70.69 -6.91 -54.08
N ASP A 938 71.94 -7.23 -54.42
CA ASP A 938 72.96 -7.72 -53.49
C ASP A 938 72.50 -8.88 -52.58
N GLY A 939 71.65 -9.77 -53.13
CA GLY A 939 71.13 -10.93 -52.42
C GLY A 939 70.03 -10.64 -51.40
N ALA A 940 69.51 -9.41 -51.35
CA ALA A 940 68.40 -9.01 -50.48
C ALA A 940 67.23 -8.41 -51.28
N TYR A 941 66.04 -8.46 -50.70
CA TYR A 941 64.86 -7.81 -51.23
C TYR A 941 63.97 -7.26 -50.11
N ALA A 942 63.19 -6.23 -50.44
CA ALA A 942 62.14 -5.69 -49.59
C ALA A 942 60.94 -5.28 -50.46
N ILE A 943 59.75 -5.72 -50.08
CA ILE A 943 58.50 -5.42 -50.78
C ILE A 943 57.54 -4.73 -49.81
N TYR A 944 57.07 -3.53 -50.16
CA TYR A 944 56.08 -2.81 -49.37
C TYR A 944 54.79 -3.60 -49.25
N ALA A 945 54.35 -3.82 -48.01
CA ALA A 945 53.29 -4.77 -47.68
C ALA A 945 52.25 -4.24 -46.68
N LYS A 946 52.46 -3.07 -46.06
CA LYS A 946 51.58 -2.52 -45.01
C LYS A 946 50.12 -2.31 -45.41
N ASP A 947 49.87 -2.01 -46.67
CA ASP A 947 48.53 -1.77 -47.18
C ASP A 947 47.84 -3.03 -47.73
N VAL A 948 48.64 -4.08 -48.02
CA VAL A 948 48.13 -5.33 -48.60
C VAL A 948 48.07 -6.48 -47.60
N ILE A 949 48.81 -6.40 -46.49
CA ILE A 949 48.67 -7.28 -45.32
C ILE A 949 47.84 -6.51 -44.30
N THR A 950 46.54 -6.83 -44.24
CA THR A 950 45.53 -6.07 -43.49
C THR A 950 45.07 -6.78 -42.23
N SER A 951 45.40 -8.06 -42.09
CA SER A 951 45.08 -8.88 -40.92
C SER A 951 46.23 -9.81 -40.55
N ALA A 952 46.35 -10.12 -39.25
CA ALA A 952 47.29 -11.13 -38.75
C ALA A 952 46.94 -12.55 -39.22
N SER A 953 45.76 -12.74 -39.81
CA SER A 953 45.31 -14.00 -40.41
C SER A 953 45.62 -14.13 -41.91
N ASP A 954 46.17 -13.10 -42.56
CA ASP A 954 46.49 -13.16 -43.99
C ASP A 954 47.60 -14.19 -44.25
N THR A 955 47.44 -15.03 -45.28
CA THR A 955 48.47 -15.98 -45.74
C THR A 955 49.41 -15.28 -46.72
N VAL A 956 50.68 -15.17 -46.36
CA VAL A 956 51.64 -14.34 -47.12
C VAL A 956 52.82 -15.20 -47.57
N GLU A 957 53.18 -15.14 -48.85
CA GLU A 957 54.27 -15.91 -49.45
C GLU A 957 55.14 -15.08 -50.40
N ILE A 958 56.42 -15.46 -50.55
CA ILE A 958 57.38 -14.89 -51.50
C ILE A 958 57.88 -15.96 -52.45
N ALA A 959 57.82 -15.70 -53.76
CA ALA A 959 58.40 -16.56 -54.79
C ALA A 959 59.54 -15.87 -55.54
N GLY A 960 60.65 -16.57 -55.76
CA GLY A 960 61.87 -16.11 -56.41
C GLY A 960 62.04 -16.68 -57.81
N TYR A 961 62.44 -15.81 -58.74
CA TYR A 961 62.56 -16.08 -60.16
C TYR A 961 63.99 -15.77 -60.65
N ASP A 962 64.49 -16.59 -61.58
CA ASP A 962 65.78 -16.34 -62.23
C ASP A 962 65.73 -15.22 -63.27
N ALA A 963 66.87 -14.91 -63.90
CA ALA A 963 67.00 -13.87 -64.91
C ALA A 963 66.07 -14.09 -66.11
N GLN A 964 65.81 -15.37 -66.44
CA GLN A 964 64.97 -15.82 -67.54
C GLN A 964 63.48 -15.80 -67.18
N GLY A 965 63.14 -15.54 -65.91
CA GLY A 965 61.77 -15.40 -65.43
C GLY A 965 61.12 -16.71 -65.01
N PHE A 966 61.89 -17.80 -64.85
CA PHE A 966 61.38 -19.05 -64.31
C PHE A 966 61.38 -19.01 -62.79
N GLU A 967 60.28 -19.47 -62.17
CA GLU A 967 60.21 -19.64 -60.72
C GLU A 967 61.22 -20.71 -60.29
N ARG A 968 62.08 -20.36 -59.34
CA ARG A 968 63.11 -21.27 -58.81
C ARG A 968 62.84 -21.68 -57.38
N ASN A 969 62.17 -20.85 -56.57
CA ASN A 969 61.90 -21.14 -55.17
C ASN A 969 60.74 -20.31 -54.59
N ARG A 970 60.08 -20.75 -53.50
CA ARG A 970 58.96 -20.07 -52.82
C ARG A 970 58.92 -20.34 -51.31
N VAL A 971 58.60 -19.34 -50.50
CA VAL A 971 58.59 -19.38 -49.02
C VAL A 971 57.44 -18.58 -48.39
N THR A 972 57.01 -18.92 -47.17
CA THR A 972 55.90 -18.26 -46.43
C THR A 972 56.39 -17.21 -45.41
N VAL A 973 55.55 -16.23 -45.07
CA VAL A 973 55.84 -15.07 -44.19
C VAL A 973 54.90 -15.04 -42.97
N PRO A 974 55.40 -15.07 -41.72
CA PRO A 974 54.58 -14.96 -40.49
C PRO A 974 54.07 -13.53 -40.17
N VAL A 975 52.86 -13.33 -39.61
CA VAL A 975 52.26 -11.99 -39.31
C VAL A 975 51.75 -11.86 -37.84
N THR A 976 51.90 -10.71 -37.15
CA THR A 976 51.52 -10.48 -35.71
C THR A 976 50.84 -9.10 -35.38
N SER A 977 50.04 -9.00 -34.27
CA SER A 977 49.29 -7.78 -33.78
C SER A 977 49.21 -7.61 -32.22
N VAL A 978 48.87 -6.41 -31.66
CA VAL A 978 48.88 -6.03 -30.19
C VAL A 978 47.50 -6.11 -29.44
N ALA A 979 47.48 -6.12 -28.08
CA ALA A 979 46.37 -6.46 -27.12
C ALA A 979 45.22 -5.40 -26.86
N PRO A 980 44.02 -5.77 -26.31
CA PRO A 980 42.82 -4.90 -26.23
C PRO A 980 42.76 -3.89 -25.05
N ALA A 981 42.00 -2.79 -25.23
CA ALA A 981 41.98 -1.60 -24.35
C ALA A 981 40.87 -1.57 -23.26
N THR A 982 41.12 -0.91 -22.12
CA THR A 982 40.19 -0.72 -20.97
C THR A 982 39.52 0.67 -20.97
N TYR A 983 38.27 0.77 -20.48
CA TYR A 983 37.43 1.99 -20.52
C TYR A 983 36.97 2.47 -19.13
N ASN A 984 37.86 2.49 -18.14
CA ASN A 984 37.49 2.97 -16.80
C ASN A 984 37.40 4.48 -16.73
N VAL A 985 36.51 4.97 -15.84
CA VAL A 985 36.31 6.38 -15.52
C VAL A 985 36.00 6.50 -14.03
N THR A 986 36.42 7.60 -13.40
CA THR A 986 36.11 8.00 -12.02
C THR A 986 35.48 9.39 -12.02
N ALA A 987 34.71 9.74 -10.99
CA ALA A 987 34.14 11.06 -10.83
C ALA A 987 34.32 11.53 -9.38
N ASP A 988 34.78 12.77 -9.21
CA ASP A 988 34.92 13.40 -7.91
C ASP A 988 33.55 13.85 -7.37
N GLN A 989 33.44 14.05 -6.06
CA GLN A 989 32.24 14.55 -5.40
C GLN A 989 31.94 16.00 -5.80
N TYR A 990 30.68 16.32 -6.05
CA TYR A 990 30.21 17.64 -6.48
C TYR A 990 29.39 18.35 -5.39
N ASN A 991 29.78 19.56 -5.00
CA ASN A 991 29.07 20.37 -3.99
C ASN A 991 28.18 21.42 -4.69
N VAL A 992 26.88 21.44 -4.41
CA VAL A 992 25.90 22.32 -5.05
C VAL A 992 26.12 23.80 -4.73
N PHE A 993 26.73 24.14 -3.58
CA PHE A 993 26.97 25.52 -3.19
C PHE A 993 28.24 26.15 -3.78
N SER A 994 29.27 25.35 -4.04
CA SER A 994 30.61 25.85 -4.44
C SER A 994 31.21 25.15 -5.65
N GLY A 995 30.64 24.04 -6.09
CA GLY A 995 31.12 23.25 -7.21
C GLY A 995 30.72 23.89 -8.53
N GLU A 996 31.70 24.20 -9.38
CA GLU A 996 31.44 24.69 -10.74
C GLU A 996 31.52 23.57 -11.78
N TYR A 997 32.37 22.56 -11.55
CA TYR A 997 32.65 21.48 -12.48
C TYR A 997 32.54 20.11 -11.82
N VAL A 998 32.07 19.12 -12.57
CA VAL A 998 32.27 17.70 -12.26
C VAL A 998 33.60 17.27 -12.89
N THR A 999 34.54 16.85 -12.06
CA THR A 999 35.88 16.40 -12.47
C THR A 999 36.05 14.90 -12.25
N GLY A 1000 37.08 14.33 -12.88
CA GLY A 1000 37.44 12.93 -12.68
C GLY A 1000 38.53 12.46 -13.64
N THR A 1001 38.89 11.19 -13.56
CA THR A 1001 39.91 10.56 -14.42
C THR A 1001 39.31 9.52 -15.35
N ALA A 1002 39.96 9.26 -16.49
CA ALA A 1002 39.54 8.28 -17.47
C ALA A 1002 40.73 7.57 -18.12
N ASP A 1003 40.56 6.28 -18.43
CA ASP A 1003 41.56 5.49 -19.16
C ASP A 1003 41.76 6.04 -20.58
N ALA A 1004 42.94 5.79 -21.17
CA ALA A 1004 43.34 6.33 -22.47
C ALA A 1004 42.38 5.99 -23.64
N ALA A 1005 41.60 4.91 -23.53
CA ALA A 1005 40.63 4.52 -24.56
C ALA A 1005 39.31 5.29 -24.50
N VAL A 1006 39.04 6.00 -23.39
CA VAL A 1006 37.90 6.91 -23.24
C VAL A 1006 38.33 8.25 -23.82
N THR A 1007 37.75 8.66 -24.94
CA THR A 1007 38.12 9.92 -25.62
C THR A 1007 37.24 11.11 -25.22
N LYS A 1008 36.04 10.82 -24.71
CA LYS A 1008 35.09 11.82 -24.21
C LYS A 1008 34.32 11.26 -23.02
N VAL A 1009 33.81 12.16 -22.20
CA VAL A 1009 32.86 11.85 -21.14
C VAL A 1009 31.63 12.73 -21.25
N LYS A 1010 30.46 12.18 -20.93
CA LYS A 1010 29.16 12.85 -21.00
C LYS A 1010 28.52 12.93 -19.62
N LEU A 1011 28.15 14.13 -19.19
CA LEU A 1011 27.37 14.41 -17.99
C LEU A 1011 25.88 14.22 -18.29
N VAL A 1012 25.21 13.44 -17.46
CA VAL A 1012 23.77 13.20 -17.49
C VAL A 1012 23.19 13.60 -16.14
N VAL A 1013 22.14 14.42 -16.15
CA VAL A 1013 21.46 14.89 -14.92
C VAL A 1013 19.97 14.58 -15.02
N ASN A 1014 19.42 13.89 -14.02
CA ASN A 1014 18.02 13.46 -13.97
C ASN A 1014 17.57 12.70 -15.25
N GLY A 1015 18.48 11.92 -15.83
CA GLY A 1015 18.23 11.13 -17.04
C GLY A 1015 18.36 11.90 -18.37
N VAL A 1016 18.68 13.20 -18.34
CA VAL A 1016 18.86 14.04 -19.53
C VAL A 1016 20.34 14.29 -19.80
N ASP A 1017 20.76 14.10 -21.06
CA ASP A 1017 22.10 14.44 -21.52
C ASP A 1017 22.34 15.94 -21.34
N ALA A 1018 23.25 16.30 -20.43
CA ALA A 1018 23.49 17.68 -20.05
C ALA A 1018 24.62 18.31 -20.87
N ARG A 1019 25.83 17.71 -20.84
CA ARG A 1019 27.03 18.20 -21.55
C ARG A 1019 27.99 17.04 -21.85
N THR A 1020 28.84 17.21 -22.87
CA THR A 1020 29.93 16.26 -23.19
C THR A 1020 31.24 17.02 -23.30
N THR A 1021 32.34 16.47 -22.80
CA THR A 1021 33.69 17.03 -22.95
C THR A 1021 34.70 15.96 -23.37
N ALA A 1022 35.82 16.37 -23.93
CA ALA A 1022 36.94 15.48 -24.22
C ALA A 1022 37.74 15.17 -22.94
N THR A 1023 38.29 13.96 -22.87
CA THR A 1023 39.30 13.62 -21.85
C THR A 1023 40.66 14.13 -22.34
N ALA A 1024 41.37 14.85 -21.48
CA ALA A 1024 42.70 15.38 -21.77
C ALA A 1024 43.68 14.83 -20.74
N ASN A 1025 44.73 14.14 -21.19
CA ASN A 1025 45.75 13.53 -20.32
C ASN A 1025 45.20 12.60 -19.22
N GLY A 1026 44.11 11.87 -19.50
CA GLY A 1026 43.49 10.95 -18.55
C GLY A 1026 42.63 11.63 -17.48
N ALA A 1027 42.34 12.92 -17.61
CA ALA A 1027 41.41 13.66 -16.75
C ALA A 1027 40.31 14.35 -17.58
N TYR A 1028 39.20 14.69 -16.92
CA TYR A 1028 38.15 15.51 -17.51
C TYR A 1028 37.60 16.51 -16.49
N SER A 1029 37.00 17.57 -17.02
CA SER A 1029 36.27 18.57 -16.25
C SER A 1029 35.07 19.05 -17.06
N ILE A 1030 33.87 18.94 -16.50
CA ILE A 1030 32.61 19.33 -17.15
C ILE A 1030 31.91 20.38 -16.29
N TYR A 1031 31.68 21.57 -16.84
CA TYR A 1031 30.92 22.62 -16.15
C TYR A 1031 29.49 22.13 -15.86
N ALA A 1032 29.06 22.23 -14.61
CA ALA A 1032 27.82 21.60 -14.15
C ALA A 1032 26.96 22.46 -13.22
N GLN A 1033 27.43 23.65 -12.82
CA GLN A 1033 26.73 24.56 -11.89
C GLN A 1033 25.33 24.95 -12.34
N ASP A 1034 25.12 25.13 -13.64
CA ASP A 1034 23.82 25.48 -14.21
C ASP A 1034 22.87 24.28 -14.36
N LYS A 1035 23.38 23.06 -14.16
CA LYS A 1035 22.65 21.80 -14.41
C LYS A 1035 22.40 20.99 -13.14
N ILE A 1036 23.32 21.04 -12.18
CA ILE A 1036 23.20 20.38 -10.88
C ILE A 1036 22.84 21.46 -9.87
N THR A 1037 21.54 21.60 -9.62
CA THR A 1037 20.97 22.70 -8.83
C THR A 1037 20.54 22.28 -7.44
N SER A 1038 20.48 20.97 -7.18
CA SER A 1038 20.09 20.40 -5.89
C SER A 1038 20.88 19.14 -5.58
N ALA A 1039 21.11 18.85 -4.30
CA ALA A 1039 21.76 17.59 -3.89
C ALA A 1039 20.89 16.34 -4.09
N SER A 1040 19.62 16.54 -4.41
CA SER A 1040 18.73 15.46 -4.87
C SER A 1040 18.86 15.14 -6.36
N ASP A 1041 19.60 15.94 -7.14
CA ASP A 1041 19.76 15.66 -8.57
C ASP A 1041 20.52 14.35 -8.79
N ASN A 1042 20.00 13.49 -9.65
CA ASN A 1042 20.65 12.23 -10.03
C ASN A 1042 21.66 12.50 -11.15
N VAL A 1043 22.95 12.48 -10.79
CA VAL A 1043 24.04 12.88 -11.69
C VAL A 1043 24.93 11.69 -12.05
N GLN A 1044 25.24 11.53 -13.35
CA GLN A 1044 26.05 10.44 -13.87
C GLN A 1044 27.07 10.93 -14.90
N ILE A 1045 28.16 10.19 -15.02
CA ILE A 1045 29.18 10.34 -16.07
C ILE A 1045 29.21 9.09 -16.95
N VAL A 1046 29.13 9.28 -18.26
CA VAL A 1046 29.20 8.23 -19.27
C VAL A 1046 30.53 8.35 -20.03
N ALA A 1047 31.36 7.32 -19.98
CA ALA A 1047 32.58 7.17 -20.77
C ALA A 1047 32.25 6.79 -22.22
N LEU A 1048 32.76 7.57 -23.17
CA LEU A 1048 32.59 7.39 -24.61
C LEU A 1048 33.92 7.05 -25.28
N ASP A 1049 33.90 6.06 -26.17
CA ASP A 1049 35.07 5.74 -27.01
C ASP A 1049 35.24 6.73 -28.18
N LYS A 1050 36.24 6.50 -29.03
CA LYS A 1050 36.52 7.35 -30.20
C LYS A 1050 35.36 7.48 -31.20
N ASP A 1051 34.45 6.52 -31.20
CA ASP A 1051 33.28 6.48 -32.09
C ASP A 1051 32.04 7.10 -31.40
N ASN A 1052 32.23 7.73 -30.23
CA ASN A 1052 31.20 8.28 -29.34
C ASN A 1052 30.22 7.23 -28.79
N VAL A 1053 30.61 5.96 -28.75
CA VAL A 1053 29.78 4.89 -28.19
C VAL A 1053 29.95 4.85 -26.67
N ALA A 1054 28.83 4.80 -25.95
CA ALA A 1054 28.84 4.64 -24.50
C ALA A 1054 29.40 3.27 -24.10
N ARG A 1055 30.48 3.27 -23.31
CA ARG A 1055 31.16 2.05 -22.86
C ARG A 1055 30.99 1.78 -21.37
N LYS A 1056 30.87 2.82 -20.54
CA LYS A 1056 30.70 2.69 -19.09
C LYS A 1056 30.00 3.92 -18.50
N THR A 1057 29.13 3.72 -17.52
CA THR A 1057 28.44 4.81 -16.81
C THR A 1057 28.68 4.68 -15.31
N ILE A 1058 28.99 5.79 -14.64
CA ILE A 1058 29.19 5.85 -13.18
C ILE A 1058 28.35 6.98 -12.56
N PRO A 1059 27.91 6.86 -11.30
CA PRO A 1059 27.25 7.95 -10.59
C PRO A 1059 28.25 9.00 -10.09
N VAL A 1060 27.79 10.25 -9.94
CA VAL A 1060 28.51 11.35 -9.27
C VAL A 1060 27.84 11.61 -7.92
N GLN A 1061 28.63 11.67 -6.85
CA GLN A 1061 28.11 11.99 -5.52
C GLN A 1061 27.85 13.50 -5.41
N VAL A 1062 26.60 13.90 -5.19
CA VAL A 1062 26.20 15.32 -5.06
C VAL A 1062 25.89 15.64 -3.60
N VAL A 1063 26.46 16.72 -3.08
CA VAL A 1063 26.26 17.16 -1.69
C VAL A 1063 25.87 18.62 -1.58
N ASN A 1064 25.18 18.97 -0.49
CA ASN A 1064 24.73 20.32 -0.18
C ASN A 1064 25.40 20.87 1.08
N ASP A 1065 26.72 21.04 1.07
CA ASP A 1065 27.45 21.51 2.26
C ASP A 1065 27.76 23.00 2.12
N ASN A 1066 26.97 23.84 2.79
CA ASN A 1066 27.16 25.30 2.84
C ASN A 1066 28.01 25.70 4.06
N PRO A 1067 29.31 25.95 3.91
CA PRO A 1067 30.15 26.32 5.03
C PRO A 1067 29.71 27.61 5.74
N ALA A 1068 29.09 28.58 5.04
CA ALA A 1068 28.62 29.83 5.64
C ALA A 1068 27.44 29.65 6.60
N ALA A 1069 26.66 28.58 6.44
CA ALA A 1069 25.52 28.29 7.30
C ALA A 1069 25.94 27.76 8.69
N LYS A 1070 27.20 27.33 8.86
CA LYS A 1070 27.73 26.71 10.09
C LYS A 1070 28.73 27.60 10.84
N VAL A 1071 28.94 28.85 10.44
CA VAL A 1071 29.91 29.77 11.08
C VAL A 1071 29.31 30.49 12.29
N ILE A 1072 30.09 30.68 13.36
CA ILE A 1072 29.76 31.60 14.47
C ILE A 1072 30.85 32.66 14.61
N THR A 1073 30.46 33.93 14.71
CA THR A 1073 31.36 35.09 14.71
C THR A 1073 31.05 35.98 15.91
N PRO A 1074 31.67 35.72 17.09
CA PRO A 1074 31.61 36.62 18.24
C PRO A 1074 32.40 37.91 17.99
N VAL A 1075 31.89 39.02 18.52
CA VAL A 1075 32.61 40.28 18.66
C VAL A 1075 33.56 40.16 19.86
N ASP A 1076 34.73 40.79 19.77
CA ASP A 1076 35.69 40.92 20.87
C ASP A 1076 34.99 41.48 22.13
N TYR A 1077 35.37 40.95 23.29
CA TYR A 1077 34.75 41.29 24.57
C TYR A 1077 35.71 42.09 25.45
N THR A 1078 35.28 43.26 25.92
CA THR A 1078 36.06 44.07 26.87
C THR A 1078 35.59 43.82 28.29
N ILE A 1079 36.54 43.52 29.19
CA ILE A 1079 36.22 43.23 30.60
C ILE A 1079 35.53 44.43 31.24
N GLY A 1080 34.40 44.18 31.90
CA GLY A 1080 33.55 45.20 32.53
C GLY A 1080 32.38 45.67 31.66
N THR A 1081 32.25 45.20 30.42
CA THR A 1081 31.02 45.36 29.61
C THR A 1081 30.04 44.21 29.87
N ASP A 1082 28.74 44.46 29.71
CA ASP A 1082 27.73 43.49 30.14
C ASP A 1082 27.68 42.21 29.29
N ASN A 1083 27.81 42.32 27.96
CA ASN A 1083 27.45 41.25 27.04
C ASN A 1083 28.51 40.96 25.97
N ILE A 1084 28.66 39.69 25.61
CA ILE A 1084 29.26 39.26 24.34
C ILE A 1084 28.15 39.21 23.30
N THR A 1085 28.40 39.78 22.13
CA THR A 1085 27.48 39.74 20.98
C THR A 1085 28.16 39.12 19.78
N GLY A 1086 27.38 38.73 18.76
CA GLY A 1086 27.93 38.22 17.51
C GLY A 1086 26.85 37.75 16.55
N THR A 1087 27.29 37.19 15.43
CA THR A 1087 26.40 36.59 14.42
C THR A 1087 26.68 35.10 14.25
N PHE A 1088 25.73 34.37 13.70
CA PHE A 1088 25.86 32.94 13.40
C PHE A 1088 25.11 32.57 12.11
N GLY A 1089 25.59 31.53 11.44
CA GLY A 1089 25.02 31.00 10.21
C GLY A 1089 23.71 30.24 10.44
N SER A 1090 22.90 30.10 9.39
CA SER A 1090 21.52 29.60 9.48
C SER A 1090 21.36 28.19 10.06
N ASP A 1091 22.38 27.35 10.07
CA ASP A 1091 22.31 25.97 10.57
C ASP A 1091 22.50 25.89 12.10
N ILE A 1092 23.08 26.93 12.71
CA ILE A 1092 23.18 27.05 14.15
C ILE A 1092 21.82 27.47 14.71
N LYS A 1093 21.22 26.60 15.53
CA LYS A 1093 19.91 26.84 16.18
C LYS A 1093 20.06 27.27 17.63
N LYS A 1094 21.24 27.07 18.21
CA LYS A 1094 21.52 27.38 19.61
C LYS A 1094 22.98 27.84 19.76
N VAL A 1095 23.18 28.89 20.55
CA VAL A 1095 24.51 29.46 20.83
C VAL A 1095 24.75 29.47 22.35
N GLN A 1096 25.93 29.02 22.77
CA GLN A 1096 26.32 28.93 24.18
C GLN A 1096 27.71 29.51 24.43
N LEU A 1097 27.86 30.17 25.58
CA LEU A 1097 29.12 30.69 26.11
C LEU A 1097 29.81 29.61 26.95
N PHE A 1098 31.08 29.36 26.66
CA PHE A 1098 31.98 28.53 27.45
C PHE A 1098 33.13 29.38 27.99
N VAL A 1099 33.47 29.18 29.26
CA VAL A 1099 34.61 29.86 29.91
C VAL A 1099 35.49 28.79 30.56
N ASN A 1100 36.78 28.77 30.19
CA ASN A 1100 37.75 27.75 30.59
C ASN A 1100 37.28 26.31 30.33
N GLY A 1101 36.54 26.10 29.23
CA GLY A 1101 36.03 24.79 28.82
C GLY A 1101 34.74 24.34 29.52
N ALA A 1102 34.22 25.10 30.50
CA ALA A 1102 32.94 24.81 31.14
C ALA A 1102 31.80 25.63 30.53
N PHE A 1103 30.62 25.02 30.40
CA PHE A 1103 29.40 25.74 29.99
C PHE A 1103 29.09 26.83 31.02
N ALA A 1104 29.03 28.08 30.56
CA ALA A 1104 28.81 29.24 31.41
C ALA A 1104 27.39 29.78 31.30
N ARG A 1105 26.90 29.99 30.07
CA ARG A 1105 25.57 30.57 29.83
C ARG A 1105 25.06 30.26 28.42
N GLN A 1106 23.75 30.17 28.23
CA GLN A 1106 23.14 30.15 26.90
C GLN A 1106 22.88 31.59 26.41
N ALA A 1107 23.15 31.85 25.13
CA ALA A 1107 22.90 33.17 24.53
C ALA A 1107 21.43 33.35 24.17
N ALA A 1108 20.94 34.58 24.27
CA ALA A 1108 19.69 35.00 23.66
C ALA A 1108 19.92 35.20 22.15
N ILE A 1109 18.99 34.69 21.34
CA ILE A 1109 19.08 34.71 19.88
C ILE A 1109 17.98 35.60 19.31
N SER A 1110 18.33 36.47 18.37
CA SER A 1110 17.40 37.29 17.60
C SER A 1110 17.86 37.34 16.14
N GLY A 1111 17.11 36.69 15.25
CA GLY A 1111 17.51 36.51 13.85
C GLY A 1111 18.79 35.67 13.74
N ASN A 1112 19.80 36.19 13.02
CA ASN A 1112 21.13 35.59 12.87
C ASN A 1112 22.16 36.12 13.90
N SER A 1113 21.69 36.83 14.93
CA SER A 1113 22.55 37.48 15.93
C SER A 1113 22.30 36.89 17.31
N PHE A 1114 23.35 36.86 18.13
CA PHE A 1114 23.27 36.40 19.52
C PHE A 1114 23.81 37.46 20.48
N THR A 1115 23.28 37.46 21.70
CA THR A 1115 23.73 38.28 22.83
C THR A 1115 23.76 37.41 24.08
N VAL A 1116 24.85 37.45 24.85
CA VAL A 1116 25.00 36.71 26.09
C VAL A 1116 25.66 37.55 27.17
N TYR A 1117 25.03 37.65 28.34
CA TYR A 1117 25.60 38.35 29.48
C TYR A 1117 26.82 37.61 30.02
N ALA A 1118 27.95 38.31 30.10
CA ALA A 1118 29.27 37.73 30.36
C ALA A 1118 30.04 38.40 31.51
N ALA A 1119 29.63 39.59 31.98
CA ALA A 1119 30.36 40.34 33.01
C ALA A 1119 30.61 39.56 34.31
N ASP A 1120 29.71 38.67 34.71
CA ASP A 1120 29.85 37.85 35.92
C ASP A 1120 30.68 36.58 35.72
N LYS A 1121 30.94 36.18 34.47
CA LYS A 1121 31.65 34.93 34.12
C LYS A 1121 33.03 35.17 33.50
N VAL A 1122 33.20 36.28 32.80
CA VAL A 1122 34.43 36.70 32.14
C VAL A 1122 35.00 37.92 32.87
N THR A 1123 35.90 37.67 33.81
CA THR A 1123 36.48 38.64 34.76
C THR A 1123 37.97 38.88 34.55
N SER A 1124 38.65 38.12 33.68
CA SER A 1124 40.08 38.26 33.39
C SER A 1124 40.39 37.96 31.93
N ALA A 1125 41.34 38.69 31.35
CA ALA A 1125 41.82 38.50 29.99
C ALA A 1125 42.57 37.16 29.81
N SER A 1126 42.95 36.51 30.92
CA SER A 1126 43.56 35.18 30.91
C SER A 1126 42.56 34.03 30.77
N GLN A 1127 41.24 34.29 30.84
CA GLN A 1127 40.24 33.23 30.70
C GLN A 1127 40.05 32.85 29.23
N LYS A 1128 39.98 31.55 28.95
CA LYS A 1128 39.64 31.05 27.61
C LYS A 1128 38.13 31.16 27.41
N VAL A 1129 37.70 32.10 26.58
CA VAL A 1129 36.28 32.35 26.31
C VAL A 1129 35.93 31.90 24.90
N GLU A 1130 34.88 31.11 24.75
CA GLU A 1130 34.45 30.53 23.47
C GLU A 1130 32.94 30.62 23.30
N MET A 1131 32.48 30.95 22.09
CA MET A 1131 31.08 30.81 21.68
C MET A 1131 30.94 29.55 20.84
N VAL A 1132 29.96 28.72 21.18
CA VAL A 1132 29.71 27.42 20.56
C VAL A 1132 28.31 27.38 19.97
N GLY A 1133 28.21 27.03 18.69
CA GLY A 1133 26.98 26.87 17.94
C GLY A 1133 26.59 25.40 17.80
N PHE A 1134 25.32 25.11 18.02
CA PHE A 1134 24.73 23.77 17.92
C PHE A 1134 23.60 23.75 16.89
N ASP A 1135 23.45 22.62 16.21
CA ASP A 1135 22.33 22.38 15.29
C ASP A 1135 21.02 22.04 16.02
N VAL A 1136 19.96 21.72 15.26
CA VAL A 1136 18.64 21.35 15.80
C VAL A 1136 18.65 20.06 16.63
N SER A 1137 19.61 19.16 16.37
CA SER A 1137 19.76 17.90 17.10
C SER A 1137 20.54 18.06 18.41
N GLY A 1138 21.15 19.23 18.61
CA GLY A 1138 22.00 19.53 19.76
C GLY A 1138 23.46 19.12 19.56
N ALA A 1139 23.89 18.77 18.34
CA ALA A 1139 25.28 18.51 18.03
C ALA A 1139 26.07 19.81 17.87
N GLU A 1140 27.29 19.85 18.40
CA GLU A 1140 28.21 20.98 18.19
C GLU A 1140 28.64 21.01 16.72
N ILE A 1141 28.36 22.12 16.05
CA ILE A 1141 28.69 22.31 14.63
C ILE A 1141 29.61 23.50 14.38
N ALA A 1142 29.85 24.33 15.40
CA ALA A 1142 30.73 25.50 15.32
C ALA A 1142 31.29 25.88 16.70
N ARG A 1143 32.57 26.25 16.78
CA ARG A 1143 33.19 26.80 18.00
C ARG A 1143 34.18 27.88 17.62
N GLN A 1144 34.04 29.05 18.23
CA GLN A 1144 34.91 30.20 17.97
C GLN A 1144 35.34 30.85 19.28
N ALA A 1145 36.64 31.12 19.41
CA ALA A 1145 37.18 31.85 20.54
C ALA A 1145 36.75 33.32 20.49
N VAL A 1146 36.44 33.88 21.67
CA VAL A 1146 36.18 35.30 21.87
C VAL A 1146 37.47 35.93 22.37
N ASN A 1147 37.96 36.95 21.66
CA ASN A 1147 39.12 37.70 22.11
C ASN A 1147 38.71 38.61 23.27
N VAL A 1148 39.29 38.40 24.45
CA VAL A 1148 38.99 39.18 25.67
C VAL A 1148 40.05 40.25 25.87
N LYS A 1149 39.63 41.51 25.98
CA LYS A 1149 40.49 42.69 26.10
C LYS A 1149 40.31 43.42 27.42
#